data_AF-A0A2J6T0G4-F1
#
_entry.id   AF-A0A2J6T0G4-F1
#
_cell.length_a   1.000
_cell.length_b   1.000
_cell.length_c   1.000
_cell.angle_alpha   90.00
_cell.angle_beta   90.00
_cell.angle_gamma   90.00
#
_symmetry.space_group_name_H-M   'P 1'
#
loop_
_entity.id
_entity.type
_entity.pdbx_description
1 polymer ?
#
loop_
_entity_poly.entity_id
_entity_poly.type
_entity_poly.pdbx_seq_one_letter_code
_entity_poly.pdbx_strand_id
1 'polypeptide(L)'
;MLAKSGTESTLLNWVNTFPLDSKVESLSELSDGFVFSKMLEDLDPRYAVDAENHTSPSKWLAKKKSLEAVYKSLIRFIQNHCTEYIETALRDPVDFNAIAEHDDEKQTVQLLKIFLMAATRNTDPQEYVSRIMRLDEKDQGRIAAICAEQELPTDMQRESNFEDASMPPKLTKDLDLAAEAAYAKLSADHEALTKRYADFLTRFERLEDSHEQLLSHSKEADRELEALRSSNNDDRANFITRLQAQVQEQNDLIATQEQQMETDRVIKERDQKELASLRPAAARLVEAEDKLKELKNDITTLTKKANMVDHFKQKLELQKSIERENDNLRRRIDVLEENQKEFDRVHEENAKHVVTATEYEKRFASYENDVLQLSNQRRNLEEELRNQYDEVARLQSRQQHDERFIETLQEQIRTNTAGPPPSPSSPRAARSGPLSLEEELEQSDNAGPNYALENSRLKAEIQVLKSSNAGATKATLRIELEDVERIRKRLEENLRDLTEKHTIGQMQLNAMIGNSSGEKLVQAIDCVMNFGSLQILTDDFYRNEAVMSTRKLYLEANQELTSIKSRLAEIQAELSSRDRELLAAKADLAAIDQEEMVALEDLKRTNEIITTSFKNDLEILQSKHKALTTDHEQQKTQLIDALLSKDKSMKDLASFKERTGTNGDDAYQKAQSEAIIEEENARKALQEVSKVIPPPESPSPAKKGRGFLKTLSRLSFLPYTPRAQPTRPEPASEPAPEPELESDQATLGSPENLERENGAVGITRTIPRPQRLSFHPYTSSAQATGRGPTPEPDQASLENLELTLQRERSIFGGVPAIPRPLISPRTIPLPASPIRPRFERTDLKRCTKPRGLDDN
;
A
#
# COMPACT_ATOMS: atom_id res chain seq x y z
N MET A 1 -61.73 -34.90 57.80
CA MET A 1 -62.95 -34.10 57.98
C MET A 1 -63.08 -33.77 59.46
N LEU A 2 -62.70 -32.55 59.84
CA LEU A 2 -63.09 -31.98 61.13
C LEU A 2 -64.38 -31.17 60.89
N ALA A 3 -65.24 -31.06 61.90
CA ALA A 3 -66.48 -30.32 61.75
C ALA A 3 -66.19 -28.82 61.81
N LYS A 4 -66.40 -28.09 60.69
CA LYS A 4 -66.49 -26.62 60.69
C LYS A 4 -67.42 -26.19 61.84
N SER A 5 -67.02 -25.23 62.66
CA SER A 5 -67.85 -24.83 63.79
C SER A 5 -69.16 -24.22 63.30
N GLY A 6 -70.19 -24.29 64.15
CA GLY A 6 -71.53 -23.84 63.77
C GLY A 6 -71.54 -22.39 63.30
N THR A 7 -70.74 -21.54 63.92
CA THR A 7 -70.59 -20.11 63.62
C THR A 7 -69.88 -19.85 62.28
N GLU A 8 -68.85 -20.62 61.92
CA GLU A 8 -68.10 -20.44 60.66
C GLU A 8 -68.99 -20.64 59.44
N SER A 9 -69.76 -21.74 59.42
CA SER A 9 -70.66 -22.04 58.30
C SER A 9 -71.79 -21.02 58.17
N THR A 10 -72.31 -20.52 59.30
CA THR A 10 -73.34 -19.48 59.32
C THR A 10 -72.81 -18.15 58.77
N LEU A 11 -71.59 -17.75 59.17
CA LEU A 11 -70.99 -16.50 58.70
C LEU A 11 -70.56 -16.58 57.22
N LEU A 12 -70.09 -17.73 56.74
CA LEU A 12 -69.87 -17.97 55.30
C LEU A 12 -71.17 -17.89 54.49
N ASN A 13 -72.27 -18.44 55.00
CA ASN A 13 -73.59 -18.30 54.34
C ASN A 13 -74.04 -16.82 54.28
N TRP A 14 -73.70 -16.01 55.29
CA TRP A 14 -73.97 -14.57 55.30
C TRP A 14 -73.08 -13.80 54.29
N VAL A 15 -71.78 -14.08 54.22
CA VAL A 15 -70.86 -13.50 53.21
C VAL A 15 -71.37 -13.74 51.78
N ASN A 16 -71.89 -14.94 51.51
CA ASN A 16 -72.47 -15.30 50.21
C ASN A 16 -73.82 -14.59 49.88
N THR A 17 -74.28 -13.63 50.70
CA THR A 17 -75.39 -12.71 50.35
C THR A 17 -74.94 -11.37 49.77
N PHE A 18 -73.64 -11.07 49.78
CA PHE A 18 -73.06 -9.89 49.16
C PHE A 18 -72.86 -10.10 47.63
N PRO A 19 -72.81 -9.02 46.82
CA PRO A 19 -72.56 -9.11 45.38
C PRO A 19 -71.09 -9.41 45.07
N LEU A 20 -70.70 -10.68 45.20
CA LEU A 20 -69.32 -11.16 44.98
C LEU A 20 -69.13 -11.79 43.59
N ASP A 21 -67.94 -11.60 43.00
CA ASP A 21 -67.55 -12.17 41.69
C ASP A 21 -67.52 -13.71 41.67
N SER A 22 -67.34 -14.33 42.83
CA SER A 22 -67.41 -15.78 43.03
C SER A 22 -67.98 -16.11 44.41
N LYS A 23 -68.56 -17.30 44.56
CA LYS A 23 -69.03 -17.80 45.86
C LYS A 23 -67.85 -18.28 46.70
N VAL A 24 -67.91 -17.99 48.00
CA VAL A 24 -66.89 -18.34 48.98
C VAL A 24 -67.25 -19.66 49.66
N GLU A 25 -66.42 -20.69 49.50
CA GLU A 25 -66.62 -22.04 50.07
C GLU A 25 -65.73 -22.32 51.29
N SER A 26 -64.62 -21.56 51.45
CA SER A 26 -63.68 -21.67 52.57
C SER A 26 -63.36 -20.31 53.23
N LEU A 27 -63.06 -20.33 54.53
CA LEU A 27 -62.55 -19.13 55.22
C LEU A 27 -61.17 -18.71 54.69
N SER A 28 -60.38 -19.64 54.17
CA SER A 28 -59.07 -19.36 53.56
C SER A 28 -59.17 -18.42 52.35
N GLU A 29 -60.32 -18.37 51.67
CA GLU A 29 -60.59 -17.45 50.54
C GLU A 29 -60.86 -16.01 51.00
N LEU A 30 -61.07 -15.76 52.31
CA LEU A 30 -61.21 -14.42 52.88
C LEU A 30 -59.86 -13.80 53.29
N SER A 31 -58.79 -14.61 53.34
CA SER A 31 -57.47 -14.22 53.85
C SER A 31 -56.74 -13.20 52.98
N ASP A 32 -57.19 -12.96 51.74
CA ASP A 32 -56.59 -11.98 50.82
C ASP A 32 -57.09 -10.55 50.99
N GLY A 33 -58.16 -10.35 51.78
CA GLY A 33 -58.80 -9.05 51.97
C GLY A 33 -59.63 -8.54 50.78
N PHE A 34 -59.65 -9.23 49.64
CA PHE A 34 -60.40 -8.82 48.45
C PHE A 34 -61.91 -8.91 48.69
N VAL A 35 -62.38 -10.05 49.22
CA VAL A 35 -63.79 -10.24 49.58
C VAL A 35 -64.24 -9.24 50.65
N PHE A 36 -63.42 -9.02 51.69
CA PHE A 36 -63.73 -8.02 52.72
C PHE A 36 -63.77 -6.58 52.17
N SER A 37 -62.96 -6.25 51.14
CA SER A 37 -63.07 -4.95 50.46
C SER A 37 -64.38 -4.84 49.68
N LYS A 38 -64.79 -5.89 48.96
CA LYS A 38 -66.08 -5.93 48.24
C LYS A 38 -67.28 -5.84 49.18
N MET A 39 -67.21 -6.44 50.37
CA MET A 39 -68.22 -6.25 51.41
C MET A 39 -68.27 -4.80 51.93
N LEU A 40 -67.12 -4.12 52.02
CA LEU A 40 -67.07 -2.72 52.45
C LEU A 40 -67.54 -1.73 51.36
N GLU A 41 -67.29 -2.05 50.08
CA GLU A 41 -67.80 -1.31 48.91
C GLU A 41 -69.33 -1.37 48.79
N ASP A 42 -69.95 -2.50 49.15
CA ASP A 42 -71.41 -2.65 49.24
C ASP A 42 -71.99 -1.91 50.48
N LEU A 43 -71.28 -1.91 51.62
CA LEU A 43 -71.69 -1.20 52.84
C LEU A 43 -71.73 0.34 52.68
N ASP A 44 -70.66 0.95 52.13
CA ASP A 44 -70.66 2.32 51.60
C ASP A 44 -69.48 2.48 50.61
N PRO A 45 -69.73 2.73 49.31
CA PRO A 45 -68.69 2.93 48.30
C PRO A 45 -67.63 4.00 48.63
N ARG A 46 -67.91 4.92 49.57
CA ARG A 46 -66.93 5.92 50.05
C ARG A 46 -65.75 5.31 50.82
N TYR A 47 -65.89 4.08 51.31
CA TYR A 47 -64.90 3.37 52.13
C TYR A 47 -64.23 2.20 51.39
N ALA A 48 -64.56 2.00 50.11
CA ALA A 48 -63.98 0.97 49.26
C ALA A 48 -62.45 1.06 49.20
N VAL A 49 -61.77 -0.10 49.18
CA VAL A 49 -60.31 -0.20 49.17
C VAL A 49 -59.85 -0.93 47.90
N ASP A 50 -58.95 -0.31 47.13
CA ASP A 50 -58.39 -0.92 45.92
C ASP A 50 -57.41 -2.06 46.31
N ALA A 51 -57.95 -3.28 46.36
CA ALA A 51 -57.26 -4.50 46.74
C ALA A 51 -56.79 -5.24 45.48
N GLU A 52 -55.58 -4.90 45.00
CA GLU A 52 -54.99 -5.54 43.83
C GLU A 52 -54.79 -7.06 44.03
N ASN A 53 -55.08 -7.84 42.97
CA ASN A 53 -54.79 -9.27 42.89
C ASN A 53 -53.27 -9.53 42.73
N HIS A 54 -52.51 -9.30 43.80
CA HIS A 54 -51.06 -9.27 43.86
C HIS A 54 -50.39 -10.63 43.53
N THR A 55 -50.24 -10.92 42.24
CA THR A 55 -49.53 -12.10 41.70
C THR A 55 -48.01 -11.90 41.79
N SER A 56 -47.48 -11.82 43.01
CA SER A 56 -46.09 -11.47 43.33
C SER A 56 -45.52 -12.35 44.45
N PRO A 57 -44.18 -12.48 44.57
CA PRO A 57 -43.55 -13.49 45.44
C PRO A 57 -43.83 -13.31 46.94
N SER A 58 -44.09 -12.08 47.39
CA SER A 58 -44.33 -11.74 48.80
C SER A 58 -45.80 -11.90 49.23
N LYS A 59 -46.45 -13.02 48.87
CA LYS A 59 -47.92 -13.20 48.97
C LYS A 59 -48.53 -12.80 50.31
N TRP A 60 -47.95 -13.24 51.43
CA TRP A 60 -48.50 -12.96 52.77
C TRP A 60 -48.36 -11.48 53.17
N LEU A 61 -47.29 -10.80 52.76
CA LEU A 61 -47.12 -9.34 52.97
C LEU A 61 -48.14 -8.54 52.17
N ALA A 62 -48.51 -9.01 50.99
CA ALA A 62 -49.60 -8.45 50.19
C ALA A 62 -50.96 -8.64 50.88
N LYS A 63 -51.30 -9.89 51.29
CA LYS A 63 -52.50 -10.20 52.10
C LYS A 63 -52.59 -9.31 53.35
N LYS A 64 -51.50 -9.18 54.10
CA LYS A 64 -51.46 -8.34 55.31
C LYS A 64 -51.74 -6.87 55.01
N LYS A 65 -51.15 -6.34 53.93
CA LYS A 65 -51.35 -4.93 53.53
C LYS A 65 -52.80 -4.65 53.12
N SER A 66 -53.46 -5.54 52.38
CA SER A 66 -54.88 -5.39 52.02
C SER A 66 -55.77 -5.50 53.25
N LEU A 67 -55.58 -6.51 54.11
CA LEU A 67 -56.32 -6.66 55.37
C LEU A 67 -56.16 -5.44 56.29
N GLU A 68 -54.95 -4.92 56.47
CA GLU A 68 -54.71 -3.69 57.24
C GLU A 68 -55.43 -2.47 56.63
N ALA A 69 -55.46 -2.33 55.30
CA ALA A 69 -56.13 -1.22 54.63
C ALA A 69 -57.65 -1.31 54.78
N VAL A 70 -58.22 -2.51 54.60
CA VAL A 70 -59.65 -2.78 54.79
C VAL A 70 -60.06 -2.56 56.25
N TYR A 71 -59.30 -3.06 57.24
CA TYR A 71 -59.59 -2.82 58.65
C TYR A 71 -59.50 -1.34 59.03
N LYS A 72 -58.49 -0.61 58.54
CA LYS A 72 -58.38 0.85 58.75
C LYS A 72 -59.53 1.63 58.11
N SER A 73 -60.13 1.11 57.04
CA SER A 73 -61.33 1.69 56.42
C SER A 73 -62.61 1.32 57.21
N LEU A 74 -62.75 0.06 57.62
CA LEU A 74 -63.84 -0.44 58.48
C LEU A 74 -63.91 0.30 59.83
N ILE A 75 -62.78 0.55 60.49
CA ILE A 75 -62.75 1.30 61.76
C ILE A 75 -63.17 2.77 61.55
N ARG A 76 -62.85 3.40 60.41
CA ARG A 76 -63.37 4.74 60.06
C ARG A 76 -64.87 4.72 59.75
N PHE A 77 -65.36 3.66 59.14
CA PHE A 77 -66.80 3.45 58.92
C PHE A 77 -67.53 3.31 60.27
N ILE A 78 -67.04 2.44 61.16
CA ILE A 78 -67.57 2.28 62.54
C ILE A 78 -67.52 3.61 63.30
N GLN A 79 -66.42 4.38 63.20
CA GLN A 79 -66.28 5.69 63.85
C GLN A 79 -67.31 6.73 63.37
N ASN A 80 -67.70 6.68 62.09
CA ASN A 80 -68.61 7.67 61.50
C ASN A 80 -70.09 7.24 61.52
N HIS A 81 -70.38 5.94 61.54
CA HIS A 81 -71.74 5.38 61.39
C HIS A 81 -72.22 4.55 62.60
N CYS A 82 -71.31 4.07 63.46
CA CYS A 82 -71.59 3.11 64.55
C CYS A 82 -70.91 3.52 65.87
N THR A 83 -71.03 4.79 66.28
CA THR A 83 -70.25 5.39 67.37
C THR A 83 -70.32 4.67 68.72
N GLU A 84 -71.45 4.02 69.03
CA GLU A 84 -71.63 3.25 70.27
C GLU A 84 -70.82 1.94 70.30
N TYR A 85 -70.40 1.42 69.14
CA TYR A 85 -69.66 0.16 69.03
C TYR A 85 -68.14 0.33 69.05
N ILE A 86 -67.61 1.54 68.88
CA ILE A 86 -66.17 1.75 68.64
C ILE A 86 -65.30 1.33 69.84
N GLU A 87 -65.73 1.57 71.08
CA GLU A 87 -65.00 1.14 72.28
C GLU A 87 -64.92 -0.38 72.40
N THR A 88 -65.93 -1.09 71.91
CA THR A 88 -65.96 -2.56 71.87
C THR A 88 -65.13 -3.10 70.70
N ALA A 89 -65.19 -2.46 69.52
CA ALA A 89 -64.37 -2.83 68.36
C ALA A 89 -62.86 -2.58 68.57
N LEU A 90 -62.49 -1.62 69.42
CA LEU A 90 -61.09 -1.34 69.78
C LEU A 90 -60.56 -2.16 70.97
N ARG A 91 -61.44 -2.88 71.68
CA ARG A 91 -61.07 -3.71 72.85
C ARG A 91 -60.31 -4.98 72.46
N ASP A 92 -60.77 -5.64 71.39
CA ASP A 92 -60.26 -6.94 70.92
C ASP A 92 -59.66 -6.81 69.51
N PRO A 93 -58.41 -6.31 69.37
CA PRO A 93 -57.78 -6.11 68.06
C PRO A 93 -57.48 -7.43 67.34
N VAL A 94 -57.83 -7.47 66.04
CA VAL A 94 -57.58 -8.61 65.15
C VAL A 94 -56.09 -8.72 64.80
N ASP A 95 -55.53 -9.94 64.84
CA ASP A 95 -54.15 -10.18 64.39
C ASP A 95 -54.07 -10.49 62.89
N PHE A 96 -53.72 -9.48 62.09
CA PHE A 96 -53.54 -9.61 60.64
C PHE A 96 -52.34 -10.48 60.24
N ASN A 97 -51.38 -10.76 61.15
CA ASN A 97 -50.28 -11.68 60.85
C ASN A 97 -50.80 -13.12 60.81
N ALA A 98 -51.57 -13.52 61.83
CA ALA A 98 -52.19 -14.84 61.90
C ALA A 98 -53.13 -15.12 60.71
N ILE A 99 -53.91 -14.12 60.26
CA ILE A 99 -54.73 -14.26 59.04
C ILE A 99 -53.87 -14.35 57.79
N ALA A 100 -52.87 -13.47 57.62
CA ALA A 100 -52.13 -13.37 56.36
C ALA A 100 -51.06 -14.46 56.14
N GLU A 101 -50.46 -14.98 57.21
CA GLU A 101 -49.37 -15.95 57.17
C GLU A 101 -49.83 -17.40 57.46
N HIS A 102 -50.91 -17.58 58.22
CA HIS A 102 -51.39 -18.90 58.67
C HIS A 102 -52.87 -19.17 58.31
N ASP A 103 -53.54 -18.26 57.62
CA ASP A 103 -54.96 -18.34 57.22
C ASP A 103 -55.89 -18.66 58.41
N ASP A 104 -55.61 -18.11 59.61
CA ASP A 104 -56.29 -18.45 60.86
C ASP A 104 -57.80 -18.19 60.82
N GLU A 105 -58.57 -19.28 60.86
CA GLU A 105 -60.04 -19.30 60.88
C GLU A 105 -60.62 -18.47 62.04
N LYS A 106 -59.95 -18.43 63.21
CA LYS A 106 -60.46 -17.72 64.40
C LYS A 106 -60.37 -16.20 64.24
N GLN A 107 -59.21 -15.70 63.82
CA GLN A 107 -59.01 -14.27 63.57
C GLN A 107 -59.84 -13.81 62.37
N THR A 108 -59.99 -14.66 61.35
CA THR A 108 -60.90 -14.42 60.22
C THR A 108 -62.36 -14.32 60.68
N VAL A 109 -62.82 -15.21 61.56
CA VAL A 109 -64.16 -15.15 62.18
C VAL A 109 -64.32 -13.90 63.06
N GLN A 110 -63.29 -13.50 63.81
CA GLN A 110 -63.36 -12.28 64.64
C GLN A 110 -63.49 -11.01 63.77
N LEU A 111 -62.71 -10.90 62.69
CA LEU A 111 -62.86 -9.82 61.71
C LEU A 111 -64.27 -9.81 61.10
N LEU A 112 -64.81 -11.00 60.80
CA LEU A 112 -66.14 -11.17 60.23
C LEU A 112 -67.27 -10.88 61.24
N LYS A 113 -67.07 -11.11 62.55
CA LYS A 113 -67.95 -10.62 63.63
C LYS A 113 -67.99 -9.08 63.65
N ILE A 114 -66.84 -8.41 63.53
CA ILE A 114 -66.76 -6.94 63.52
C ILE A 114 -67.48 -6.37 62.28
N PHE A 115 -67.32 -6.99 61.10
CA PHE A 115 -68.10 -6.67 59.90
C PHE A 115 -69.61 -6.87 60.10
N LEU A 116 -70.03 -7.97 60.73
CA LEU A 116 -71.45 -8.24 61.03
C LEU A 116 -72.06 -7.20 61.98
N MET A 117 -71.30 -6.79 63.01
CA MET A 117 -71.74 -5.73 63.93
C MET A 117 -71.77 -4.36 63.24
N ALA A 118 -70.81 -4.04 62.37
CA ALA A 118 -70.85 -2.83 61.56
C ALA A 118 -72.06 -2.80 60.60
N ALA A 119 -72.38 -3.92 59.95
CA ALA A 119 -73.53 -4.03 59.04
C ALA A 119 -74.89 -3.95 59.76
N THR A 120 -75.00 -4.54 60.96
CA THR A 120 -76.26 -4.57 61.74
C THR A 120 -76.49 -3.32 62.59
N ARG A 121 -75.45 -2.52 62.86
CA ARG A 121 -75.53 -1.25 63.61
C ARG A 121 -75.32 0.00 62.76
N ASN A 122 -75.26 -0.15 61.42
CA ASN A 122 -75.18 0.96 60.47
C ASN A 122 -76.38 1.91 60.56
N THR A 123 -76.18 3.14 60.09
CA THR A 123 -77.18 4.19 59.85
C THR A 123 -78.38 3.78 58.97
N ASP A 124 -78.23 2.81 58.06
CA ASP A 124 -79.36 2.04 57.51
C ASP A 124 -79.10 0.52 57.69
N PRO A 125 -79.68 -0.09 58.73
CA PRO A 125 -79.55 -1.52 58.97
C PRO A 125 -80.64 -2.34 58.28
N GLN A 126 -81.68 -1.71 57.68
CA GLN A 126 -82.87 -2.42 57.21
C GLN A 126 -82.56 -3.31 56.01
N GLU A 127 -81.68 -2.88 55.10
CA GLU A 127 -81.27 -3.72 53.98
C GLU A 127 -80.48 -4.95 54.46
N TYR A 128 -79.47 -4.77 55.30
CA TYR A 128 -78.61 -5.85 55.77
C TYR A 128 -79.35 -6.84 56.69
N VAL A 129 -80.25 -6.35 57.55
CA VAL A 129 -81.17 -7.21 58.30
C VAL A 129 -82.13 -7.94 57.35
N SER A 130 -82.66 -7.28 56.31
CA SER A 130 -83.49 -7.94 55.30
C SER A 130 -82.75 -8.97 54.43
N ARG A 131 -81.43 -8.84 54.26
CA ARG A 131 -80.56 -9.88 53.65
C ARG A 131 -80.36 -11.04 54.63
N ILE A 132 -80.08 -10.76 55.91
CA ILE A 132 -79.94 -11.78 56.97
C ILE A 132 -81.21 -12.62 57.14
N MET A 133 -82.39 -11.99 57.09
CA MET A 133 -83.71 -12.66 57.17
C MET A 133 -84.05 -13.54 55.94
N ARG A 134 -83.15 -13.68 54.95
CA ARG A 134 -83.28 -14.61 53.82
C ARG A 134 -82.42 -15.87 53.95
N LEU A 135 -81.59 -15.99 54.99
CA LEU A 135 -80.89 -17.23 55.33
C LEU A 135 -81.84 -18.24 56.01
N ASP A 136 -81.40 -19.48 56.15
CA ASP A 136 -82.09 -20.51 56.96
C ASP A 136 -82.30 -20.04 58.41
N GLU A 137 -83.42 -20.40 59.02
CA GLU A 137 -83.80 -20.09 60.41
C GLU A 137 -82.70 -20.44 61.44
N LYS A 138 -81.99 -21.55 61.19
CA LYS A 138 -80.85 -22.03 61.97
C LYS A 138 -79.65 -21.06 61.97
N ASP A 139 -79.43 -20.36 60.87
CA ASP A 139 -78.35 -19.39 60.70
C ASP A 139 -78.77 -18.01 61.23
N GLN A 140 -80.03 -17.61 61.03
CA GLN A 140 -80.61 -16.41 61.63
C GLN A 140 -80.47 -16.41 63.16
N GLY A 141 -80.87 -17.50 63.82
CA GLY A 141 -80.80 -17.62 65.29
C GLY A 141 -79.38 -17.61 65.85
N ARG A 142 -78.37 -18.00 65.06
CA ARG A 142 -76.95 -17.93 65.43
C ARG A 142 -76.37 -16.52 65.27
N ILE A 143 -76.74 -15.81 64.21
CA ILE A 143 -76.38 -14.40 64.01
C ILE A 143 -76.91 -13.55 65.18
N ALA A 144 -78.16 -13.77 65.58
CA ALA A 144 -78.76 -13.09 66.73
C ALA A 144 -77.99 -13.33 68.05
N ALA A 145 -77.48 -14.55 68.27
CA ALA A 145 -76.70 -14.88 69.46
C ALA A 145 -75.32 -14.18 69.49
N ILE A 146 -74.65 -14.05 68.33
CA ILE A 146 -73.36 -13.33 68.22
C ILE A 146 -73.51 -11.85 68.61
N CYS A 147 -74.61 -11.20 68.19
CA CYS A 147 -74.85 -9.79 68.45
C CYS A 147 -75.15 -9.42 69.91
N ALA A 148 -75.27 -10.40 70.82
CA ALA A 148 -75.65 -10.20 72.23
C ALA A 148 -74.49 -10.38 73.23
N GLU A 149 -73.25 -10.61 72.75
CA GLU A 149 -72.13 -11.12 73.58
C GLU A 149 -71.21 -10.02 74.21
N GLN A 150 -71.45 -8.71 74.04
CA GLN A 150 -70.34 -7.72 73.91
C GLN A 150 -70.26 -6.43 74.84
N GLU A 151 -70.58 -6.43 76.17
CA GLU A 151 -70.59 -5.20 77.06
C GLU A 151 -70.30 -5.39 78.62
N LEU A 152 -69.52 -4.52 79.34
CA LEU A 152 -69.54 -4.30 80.86
C LEU A 152 -68.60 -3.19 81.52
N PRO A 153 -69.00 -2.41 82.58
CA PRO A 153 -68.12 -1.49 83.42
C PRO A 153 -68.38 -1.32 85.01
N THR A 154 -67.47 -0.73 85.91
CA THR A 154 -67.57 -0.62 87.48
C THR A 154 -66.51 0.32 88.32
N ASP A 155 -66.72 0.85 89.62
CA ASP A 155 -65.78 1.62 90.63
C ASP A 155 -66.22 1.93 92.20
N MET A 156 -65.38 2.43 93.24
CA MET A 156 -65.62 3.05 94.68
C MET A 156 -64.38 3.18 95.76
N GLN A 157 -64.17 3.78 97.03
CA GLN A 157 -64.64 4.80 98.12
C GLN A 157 -63.64 5.05 99.42
N ARG A 158 -63.77 6.01 100.45
CA ARG A 158 -62.92 6.30 101.77
C ARG A 158 -63.41 7.35 102.93
N GLU A 159 -62.95 7.37 104.26
CA GLU A 159 -63.15 8.46 105.41
C GLU A 159 -62.44 8.31 106.89
N SER A 160 -62.40 9.30 107.91
CA SER A 160 -61.86 9.24 109.40
C SER A 160 -61.85 10.52 110.44
N ASN A 161 -61.94 10.46 111.85
CA ASN A 161 -61.76 11.55 112.98
C ASN A 161 -61.70 11.06 114.54
N PHE A 162 -61.59 11.68 115.82
CA PHE A 162 -61.33 13.00 116.63
C PHE A 162 -60.94 12.90 118.25
N GLU A 163 -61.16 13.89 119.23
CA GLU A 163 -60.45 14.20 120.61
C GLU A 163 -61.22 14.42 122.06
N ASP A 164 -60.62 14.97 123.23
CA ASP A 164 -61.03 14.91 124.75
C ASP A 164 -60.61 16.05 125.88
N ALA A 165 -61.12 16.12 127.21
CA ALA A 165 -60.79 17.04 128.43
C ALA A 165 -61.57 16.80 129.87
N SER A 166 -61.49 17.36 131.16
CA SER A 166 -60.66 18.18 132.22
C SER A 166 -61.40 18.44 133.67
N MET A 167 -60.82 18.93 134.87
CA MET A 167 -61.45 19.65 136.16
C MET A 167 -60.76 19.70 137.66
N PRO A 168 -61.14 20.55 138.73
CA PRO A 168 -60.48 20.79 140.14
C PRO A 168 -61.29 21.08 141.55
N PRO A 169 -60.68 21.34 142.81
CA PRO A 169 -61.29 21.38 144.25
C PRO A 169 -60.93 22.50 145.41
N LYS A 170 -61.39 22.49 146.75
CA LYS A 170 -61.12 23.52 147.91
C LYS A 170 -61.65 23.38 149.45
N LEU A 171 -61.03 23.99 150.53
CA LEU A 171 -61.64 24.80 151.72
C LEU A 171 -60.74 25.42 152.89
N THR A 172 -60.38 26.72 152.81
CA THR A 172 -60.42 27.84 153.82
C THR A 172 -59.74 27.99 155.24
N LYS A 173 -58.69 27.30 155.69
CA LYS A 173 -57.69 27.96 156.63
C LYS A 173 -56.24 27.73 156.23
N ASP A 174 -56.07 26.70 155.43
CA ASP A 174 -55.44 26.79 154.12
C ASP A 174 -55.83 28.02 153.27
N LEU A 175 -56.74 28.94 153.65
CA LEU A 175 -57.00 30.13 152.81
C LEU A 175 -55.88 31.17 152.85
N ASP A 176 -55.00 31.13 153.86
CA ASP A 176 -53.89 32.08 153.97
C ASP A 176 -52.57 31.33 153.74
N LEU A 177 -52.33 30.22 154.45
CA LEU A 177 -51.20 29.33 154.16
C LEU A 177 -51.28 28.67 152.76
N ALA A 178 -52.48 28.53 152.18
CA ALA A 178 -52.67 28.23 150.75
C ALA A 178 -53.55 29.29 150.04
N ALA A 179 -53.48 30.55 150.48
CA ALA A 179 -53.28 31.64 149.52
C ALA A 179 -51.79 31.75 149.20
N GLU A 180 -50.89 31.70 150.19
CA GLU A 180 -49.44 31.71 150.02
C GLU A 180 -48.95 30.46 149.29
N ALA A 181 -49.34 29.25 149.70
CA ALA A 181 -49.06 28.03 148.92
C ALA A 181 -49.87 27.96 147.60
N ALA A 182 -50.96 28.70 147.43
CA ALA A 182 -51.60 28.86 146.12
C ALA A 182 -50.88 29.90 145.24
N TYR A 183 -50.21 30.90 145.81
CA TYR A 183 -49.37 31.86 145.10
C TYR A 183 -48.01 31.26 144.76
N ALA A 184 -47.41 30.48 145.66
CA ALA A 184 -46.22 29.68 145.40
C ALA A 184 -46.53 28.59 144.37
N LYS A 185 -47.69 27.91 144.47
CA LYS A 185 -48.15 27.00 143.42
C LYS A 185 -48.44 27.73 142.11
N LEU A 186 -49.15 28.85 142.11
CA LEU A 186 -49.46 29.61 140.88
C LEU A 186 -48.19 30.19 140.25
N SER A 187 -47.20 30.57 141.05
CA SER A 187 -45.87 31.00 140.60
C SER A 187 -45.07 29.83 140.04
N ALA A 188 -45.13 28.65 140.67
CA ALA A 188 -44.49 27.43 140.15
C ALA A 188 -45.20 26.89 138.89
N ASP A 189 -46.52 26.99 138.82
CA ASP A 189 -47.33 26.66 137.64
C ASP A 189 -47.07 27.69 136.52
N HIS A 190 -46.88 28.97 136.85
CA HIS A 190 -46.49 30.03 135.89
C HIS A 190 -45.04 29.89 135.42
N GLU A 191 -44.11 29.54 136.30
CA GLU A 191 -42.71 29.24 135.95
C GLU A 191 -42.63 27.96 135.11
N ALA A 192 -43.40 26.92 135.46
CA ALA A 192 -43.52 25.70 134.67
C ALA A 192 -44.20 25.94 133.31
N LEU A 193 -45.20 26.84 133.23
CA LEU A 193 -45.83 27.24 131.98
C LEU A 193 -44.89 28.09 131.13
N THR A 194 -44.13 29.00 131.74
CA THR A 194 -43.11 29.82 131.06
C THR A 194 -41.97 28.95 130.56
N LYS A 195 -41.53 27.96 131.34
CA LYS A 195 -40.56 26.94 130.92
C LYS A 195 -41.10 26.09 129.77
N ARG A 196 -42.35 25.61 129.86
CA ARG A 196 -43.01 24.91 128.73
C ARG A 196 -43.10 25.79 127.49
N TYR A 197 -43.37 27.08 127.65
CA TYR A 197 -43.42 28.04 126.54
C TYR A 197 -42.03 28.24 125.91
N ALA A 198 -40.95 28.29 126.69
CA ALA A 198 -39.58 28.29 126.18
C ALA A 198 -39.18 26.94 125.54
N ASP A 199 -39.59 25.81 126.13
CA ASP A 199 -39.42 24.47 125.57
C ASP A 199 -40.22 24.29 124.26
N PHE A 200 -41.34 24.99 124.08
CA PHE A 200 -42.09 25.05 122.83
C PHE A 200 -41.42 26.00 121.83
N LEU A 201 -41.03 27.22 122.23
CA LEU A 201 -40.38 28.19 121.35
C LEU A 201 -39.10 27.63 120.74
N THR A 202 -38.22 27.05 121.56
CA THR A 202 -36.98 26.38 121.09
C THR A 202 -37.23 25.13 120.24
N ARG A 203 -38.41 24.50 120.34
CA ARG A 203 -38.85 23.44 119.41
C ARG A 203 -39.40 24.01 118.11
N PHE A 204 -40.09 25.15 118.13
CA PHE A 204 -40.55 25.85 116.94
C PHE A 204 -39.36 26.42 116.16
N GLU A 205 -38.46 27.16 116.80
CA GLU A 205 -37.20 27.64 116.21
C GLU A 205 -36.43 26.49 115.54
N ARG A 206 -36.23 25.37 116.24
CA ARG A 206 -35.56 24.18 115.69
C ARG A 206 -36.35 23.50 114.55
N LEU A 207 -37.68 23.60 114.53
CA LEU A 207 -38.53 23.06 113.47
C LEU A 207 -38.52 23.98 112.24
N GLU A 208 -38.49 25.29 112.44
CA GLU A 208 -38.31 26.30 111.39
C GLU A 208 -36.91 26.18 110.76
N ASP A 209 -35.84 26.07 111.58
CA ASP A 209 -34.48 25.74 111.13
C ASP A 209 -34.48 24.48 110.26
N SER A 210 -35.12 23.39 110.73
CA SER A 210 -35.18 22.12 110.01
C SER A 210 -36.00 22.21 108.73
N HIS A 211 -37.04 23.05 108.69
CA HIS A 211 -37.89 23.28 107.53
C HIS A 211 -37.19 24.16 106.49
N GLU A 212 -36.46 25.20 106.91
CA GLU A 212 -35.64 26.02 106.01
C GLU A 212 -34.45 25.22 105.46
N GLN A 213 -33.82 24.36 106.26
CA GLN A 213 -32.79 23.42 105.78
C GLN A 213 -33.36 22.44 104.74
N LEU A 214 -34.55 21.88 104.95
CA LEU A 214 -35.25 21.03 103.98
C LEU A 214 -35.62 21.80 102.70
N LEU A 215 -36.13 23.03 102.82
CA LEU A 215 -36.43 23.90 101.68
C LEU A 215 -35.17 24.28 100.89
N SER A 216 -34.05 24.52 101.57
CA SER A 216 -32.75 24.79 100.96
C SER A 216 -32.26 23.57 100.18
N HIS A 217 -32.32 22.38 100.79
CA HIS A 217 -31.90 21.14 100.15
C HIS A 217 -32.79 20.74 98.96
N SER A 218 -34.11 20.95 99.05
CA SER A 218 -35.02 20.77 97.91
C SER A 218 -34.67 21.71 96.75
N LYS A 219 -34.47 23.01 97.03
CA LYS A 219 -34.08 23.99 96.00
C LYS A 219 -32.74 23.65 95.34
N GLU A 220 -31.81 23.04 96.07
CA GLU A 220 -30.54 22.59 95.49
C GLU A 220 -30.70 21.33 94.64
N ALA A 221 -31.50 20.35 95.09
CA ALA A 221 -31.84 19.17 94.29
C ALA A 221 -32.59 19.55 93.00
N ASP A 222 -33.50 20.52 93.06
CA ASP A 222 -34.20 21.07 91.89
C ASP A 222 -33.22 21.75 90.90
N ARG A 223 -32.21 22.47 91.41
CA ARG A 223 -31.12 23.06 90.60
C ARG A 223 -30.25 22.00 89.95
N GLU A 224 -29.85 20.96 90.69
CA GLU A 224 -29.06 19.84 90.16
C GLU A 224 -29.84 19.08 89.07
N LEU A 225 -31.13 18.81 89.28
CA LEU A 225 -31.98 18.17 88.29
C LEU A 225 -32.13 19.02 87.01
N GLU A 226 -32.28 20.33 87.12
CA GLU A 226 -32.41 21.21 85.95
C GLU A 226 -31.06 21.45 85.25
N ALA A 227 -29.95 21.45 85.98
CA ALA A 227 -28.60 21.43 85.40
C ALA A 227 -28.32 20.13 84.62
N LEU A 228 -28.72 18.97 85.17
CA LEU A 228 -28.61 17.68 84.49
C LEU A 228 -29.54 17.58 83.27
N ARG A 229 -30.74 18.17 83.32
CA ARG A 229 -31.67 18.24 82.18
C ARG A 229 -31.14 19.12 81.07
N SER A 230 -30.68 20.34 81.39
CA SER A 230 -30.12 21.26 80.39
C SER A 230 -28.87 20.67 79.74
N SER A 231 -27.90 20.14 80.51
CA SER A 231 -26.73 19.43 79.96
C SER A 231 -27.13 18.28 79.02
N ASN A 232 -27.97 17.35 79.48
CA ASN A 232 -28.36 16.18 78.68
C ASN A 232 -29.22 16.55 77.46
N ASN A 233 -29.99 17.64 77.52
CA ASN A 233 -30.75 18.15 76.38
C ASN A 233 -29.84 18.84 75.36
N ASP A 234 -28.91 19.68 75.81
CA ASP A 234 -27.94 20.35 74.94
C ASP A 234 -26.98 19.34 74.29
N ASP A 235 -26.48 18.34 75.02
CA ASP A 235 -25.66 17.27 74.46
C ASP A 235 -26.42 16.45 73.40
N ARG A 236 -27.73 16.19 73.60
CA ARG A 236 -28.58 15.55 72.60
C ARG A 236 -28.85 16.45 71.40
N ALA A 237 -29.11 17.74 71.60
CA ALA A 237 -29.30 18.70 70.52
C ALA A 237 -28.02 18.88 69.70
N ASN A 238 -26.86 18.95 70.35
CA ASN A 238 -25.54 18.97 69.73
C ASN A 238 -25.24 17.66 68.98
N PHE A 239 -25.67 16.50 69.50
CA PHE A 239 -25.55 15.22 68.78
C PHE A 239 -26.46 15.18 67.54
N ILE A 240 -27.73 15.58 67.66
CA ILE A 240 -28.70 15.59 66.56
C ILE A 240 -28.27 16.56 65.45
N THR A 241 -27.81 17.76 65.80
CA THR A 241 -27.31 18.74 64.82
C THR A 241 -26.01 18.30 64.14
N ARG A 242 -25.09 17.64 64.84
CA ARG A 242 -23.93 16.98 64.21
C ARG A 242 -24.36 15.87 63.25
N LEU A 243 -25.35 15.05 63.64
CA LEU A 243 -25.85 13.97 62.78
C LEU A 243 -26.59 14.51 61.55
N GLN A 244 -27.34 15.60 61.68
CA GLN A 244 -27.95 16.33 60.56
C GLN A 244 -26.90 16.95 59.64
N ALA A 245 -25.84 17.56 60.18
CA ALA A 245 -24.73 18.09 59.39
C ALA A 245 -23.99 16.98 58.63
N GLN A 246 -23.76 15.83 59.27
CA GLN A 246 -23.14 14.65 58.63
C GLN A 246 -24.04 14.05 57.53
N VAL A 247 -25.36 13.99 57.74
CA VAL A 247 -26.32 13.58 56.71
C VAL A 247 -26.35 14.58 55.55
N GLN A 248 -26.26 15.88 55.82
CA GLN A 248 -26.15 16.90 54.77
C GLN A 248 -24.85 16.77 53.98
N GLU A 249 -23.71 16.61 54.65
CA GLU A 249 -22.41 16.37 54.01
C GLU A 249 -22.42 15.10 53.15
N GLN A 250 -23.07 14.02 53.61
CA GLN A 250 -23.25 12.80 52.83
C GLN A 250 -24.19 13.00 51.63
N ASN A 251 -25.26 13.77 51.76
CA ASN A 251 -26.15 14.12 50.64
C ASN A 251 -25.45 14.98 49.59
N ASP A 252 -24.64 15.96 50.01
CA ASP A 252 -23.85 16.81 49.11
C ASP A 252 -22.72 16.01 48.43
N LEU A 253 -22.13 15.04 49.13
CA LEU A 253 -21.18 14.09 48.56
C LEU A 253 -21.85 13.14 47.54
N ILE A 254 -23.07 12.67 47.80
CA ILE A 254 -23.86 11.88 46.85
C ILE A 254 -24.19 12.72 45.62
N ALA A 255 -24.73 13.92 45.78
CA ALA A 255 -25.09 14.81 44.67
C ALA A 255 -23.88 15.17 43.78
N THR A 256 -22.70 15.40 44.37
CA THR A 256 -21.47 15.64 43.61
C THR A 256 -20.94 14.38 42.91
N GLN A 257 -21.09 13.19 43.50
CA GLN A 257 -20.78 11.92 42.83
C GLN A 257 -21.74 11.60 41.68
N GLU A 258 -23.05 11.83 41.86
CA GLU A 258 -24.06 11.67 40.82
C GLU A 258 -23.84 12.64 39.66
N GLN A 259 -23.53 13.91 39.96
CA GLN A 259 -23.16 14.90 38.94
C GLN A 259 -21.90 14.46 38.18
N GLN A 260 -20.85 13.99 38.88
CA GLN A 260 -19.63 13.49 38.23
C GLN A 260 -19.94 12.29 37.32
N MET A 261 -20.72 11.31 37.80
CA MET A 261 -21.14 10.14 37.03
C MET A 261 -21.92 10.50 35.76
N GLU A 262 -22.82 11.48 35.80
CA GLU A 262 -23.54 11.93 34.61
C GLU A 262 -22.62 12.74 33.66
N THR A 263 -21.66 13.54 34.17
CA THR A 263 -20.66 14.16 33.29
C THR A 263 -19.77 13.13 32.58
N ASP A 264 -19.32 12.09 33.29
CA ASP A 264 -18.53 11.01 32.69
C ASP A 264 -19.35 10.18 31.70
N ARG A 265 -20.65 9.99 31.95
CA ARG A 265 -21.58 9.38 31.00
C ARG A 265 -21.70 10.21 29.73
N VAL A 266 -21.93 11.52 29.84
CA VAL A 266 -22.05 12.43 28.69
C VAL A 266 -20.75 12.49 27.89
N ILE A 267 -19.59 12.53 28.55
CA ILE A 267 -18.27 12.45 27.90
C ILE A 267 -18.11 11.11 27.18
N LYS A 268 -18.44 9.98 27.83
CA LYS A 268 -18.38 8.65 27.22
C LYS A 268 -19.30 8.52 26.01
N GLU A 269 -20.51 9.07 26.05
CA GLU A 269 -21.44 9.07 24.91
C GLU A 269 -20.92 9.95 23.76
N ARG A 270 -20.36 11.13 24.07
CA ARG A 270 -19.70 12.02 23.10
C ARG A 270 -18.53 11.32 22.40
N ASP A 271 -17.64 10.72 23.17
CA ASP A 271 -16.46 10.00 22.68
C ASP A 271 -16.87 8.75 21.87
N GLN A 272 -17.93 8.05 22.29
CA GLN A 272 -18.45 6.88 21.57
C GLN A 272 -19.13 7.27 20.24
N LYS A 273 -19.80 8.42 20.16
CA LYS A 273 -20.29 9.01 18.91
C LYS A 273 -19.13 9.46 18.01
N GLU A 274 -18.09 10.06 18.57
CA GLU A 274 -16.88 10.46 17.84
C GLU A 274 -16.21 9.22 17.22
N LEU A 275 -15.94 8.18 18.01
CA LEU A 275 -15.41 6.89 17.54
C LEU A 275 -16.31 6.20 16.50
N ALA A 276 -17.63 6.28 16.65
CA ALA A 276 -18.58 5.73 15.67
C ALA A 276 -18.56 6.48 14.33
N SER A 277 -18.27 7.79 14.34
CA SER A 277 -18.12 8.59 13.11
C SER A 277 -16.73 8.45 12.46
N LEU A 278 -15.67 8.27 13.26
CA LEU A 278 -14.30 8.10 12.77
C LEU A 278 -14.04 6.70 12.18
N ARG A 279 -14.67 5.63 12.69
CA ARG A 279 -14.51 4.27 12.15
C ARG A 279 -14.85 4.16 10.65
N PRO A 280 -15.99 4.67 10.14
CA PRO A 280 -16.27 4.73 8.69
C PRO A 280 -15.32 5.61 7.89
N ALA A 281 -14.64 6.59 8.50
CA ALA A 281 -13.62 7.37 7.82
C ALA A 281 -12.30 6.58 7.69
N ALA A 282 -11.88 5.91 8.76
CA ALA A 282 -10.71 5.02 8.74
C ALA A 282 -10.88 3.85 7.75
N ALA A 283 -12.06 3.21 7.72
CA ALA A 283 -12.36 2.14 6.77
C ALA A 283 -12.22 2.58 5.30
N ARG A 284 -12.78 3.76 4.95
CA ARG A 284 -12.63 4.34 3.61
C ARG A 284 -11.21 4.76 3.28
N LEU A 285 -10.39 5.12 4.28
CA LEU A 285 -8.98 5.43 4.08
C LEU A 285 -8.18 4.16 3.76
N VAL A 286 -8.44 3.04 4.42
CA VAL A 286 -7.85 1.73 4.06
C VAL A 286 -8.28 1.29 2.66
N GLU A 287 -9.58 1.40 2.34
CA GLU A 287 -10.09 1.09 1.00
C GLU A 287 -9.44 1.94 -0.10
N ALA A 288 -9.17 3.22 0.17
CA ALA A 288 -8.43 4.10 -0.73
C ALA A 288 -6.93 3.75 -0.82
N GLU A 289 -6.30 3.34 0.28
CA GLU A 289 -4.91 2.88 0.30
C GLU A 289 -4.73 1.59 -0.53
N ASP A 290 -5.67 0.66 -0.43
CA ASP A 290 -5.63 -0.59 -1.20
C ASP A 290 -5.89 -0.35 -2.70
N LYS A 291 -6.81 0.54 -3.06
CA LYS A 291 -6.97 1.01 -4.45
C LYS A 291 -5.72 1.72 -4.98
N LEU A 292 -4.99 2.46 -4.13
CA LEU A 292 -3.70 3.05 -4.52
C LEU A 292 -2.61 1.99 -4.69
N LYS A 293 -2.61 0.88 -3.94
CA LYS A 293 -1.72 -0.27 -4.16
C LYS A 293 -2.05 -0.99 -5.47
N GLU A 294 -3.34 -1.21 -5.75
CA GLU A 294 -3.83 -1.81 -7.00
C GLU A 294 -3.41 -0.96 -8.21
N LEU A 295 -3.76 0.33 -8.24
CA LEU A 295 -3.36 1.25 -9.31
C LEU A 295 -1.83 1.37 -9.45
N LYS A 296 -1.08 1.34 -8.35
CA LYS A 296 0.39 1.31 -8.40
C LYS A 296 0.91 0.03 -9.03
N ASN A 297 0.34 -1.14 -8.70
CA ASN A 297 0.69 -2.40 -9.32
C ASN A 297 0.40 -2.36 -10.82
N ASP A 298 -0.80 -1.90 -11.21
CA ASP A 298 -1.19 -1.74 -12.62
C ASP A 298 -0.23 -0.82 -13.38
N ILE A 299 0.11 0.34 -12.82
CA ILE A 299 1.15 1.23 -13.37
C ILE A 299 2.45 0.47 -13.59
N THR A 300 2.94 -0.34 -12.63
CA THR A 300 4.16 -1.14 -12.88
C THR A 300 3.99 -2.22 -13.95
N THR A 301 2.81 -2.82 -14.13
CA THR A 301 2.59 -3.76 -15.25
C THR A 301 2.50 -3.05 -16.58
N LEU A 302 1.90 -1.86 -16.63
CA LEU A 302 1.81 -1.02 -17.82
C LEU A 302 3.19 -0.47 -18.21
N THR A 303 4.02 -0.04 -17.27
CA THR A 303 5.43 0.32 -17.53
C THR A 303 6.23 -0.87 -18.05
N LYS A 304 6.06 -2.08 -17.48
CA LYS A 304 6.70 -3.31 -18.02
C LYS A 304 6.24 -3.62 -19.45
N LYS A 305 4.94 -3.46 -19.75
CA LYS A 305 4.38 -3.61 -21.10
C LYS A 305 4.89 -2.52 -22.06
N ALA A 306 5.02 -1.28 -21.62
CA ALA A 306 5.56 -0.17 -22.41
C ALA A 306 7.04 -0.42 -22.77
N ASN A 307 7.88 -0.76 -21.78
CA ASN A 307 9.28 -1.11 -22.00
C ASN A 307 9.44 -2.31 -22.96
N MET A 308 8.55 -3.31 -22.87
CA MET A 308 8.51 -4.44 -23.79
C MET A 308 8.12 -4.01 -25.22
N VAL A 309 7.12 -3.13 -25.36
CA VAL A 309 6.72 -2.54 -26.64
C VAL A 309 7.84 -1.71 -27.26
N ASP A 310 8.56 -0.92 -26.45
CA ASP A 310 9.68 -0.09 -26.94
C ASP A 310 10.89 -0.94 -27.34
N HIS A 311 11.18 -2.03 -26.61
CA HIS A 311 12.14 -3.04 -27.05
C HIS A 311 11.71 -3.72 -28.37
N PHE A 312 10.42 -4.02 -28.56
CA PHE A 312 9.92 -4.53 -29.84
C PHE A 312 9.99 -3.49 -30.98
N LYS A 313 9.73 -2.19 -30.70
CA LYS A 313 9.97 -1.10 -31.68
C LYS A 313 11.45 -1.02 -32.06
N GLN A 314 12.37 -1.09 -31.09
CA GLN A 314 13.81 -1.05 -31.32
C GLN A 314 14.26 -2.26 -32.17
N LYS A 315 13.79 -3.47 -31.84
CA LYS A 315 14.06 -4.67 -32.64
C LYS A 315 13.50 -4.56 -34.07
N LEU A 316 12.30 -4.01 -34.23
CA LEU A 316 11.67 -3.79 -35.53
C LEU A 316 12.45 -2.75 -36.36
N GLU A 317 12.97 -1.69 -35.75
CA GLU A 317 13.74 -0.67 -36.48
C GLU A 317 15.15 -1.18 -36.85
N LEU A 318 15.77 -2.00 -36.00
CA LEU A 318 16.97 -2.76 -36.36
C LEU A 318 16.69 -3.72 -37.53
N GLN A 319 15.57 -4.44 -37.50
CA GLN A 319 15.14 -5.31 -38.60
C GLN A 319 14.97 -4.52 -39.91
N LYS A 320 14.26 -3.38 -39.90
CA LYS A 320 14.16 -2.51 -41.08
C LYS A 320 15.52 -2.01 -41.57
N SER A 321 16.48 -1.79 -40.67
CA SER A 321 17.83 -1.41 -41.08
C SER A 321 18.55 -2.53 -41.82
N ILE A 322 18.39 -3.78 -41.36
CA ILE A 322 18.90 -4.99 -42.03
C ILE A 322 18.17 -5.23 -43.36
N GLU A 323 16.86 -4.97 -43.44
CA GLU A 323 16.09 -5.05 -44.69
C GLU A 323 16.58 -4.03 -45.73
N ARG A 324 16.77 -2.76 -45.35
CA ARG A 324 17.39 -1.73 -46.21
C ARG A 324 18.80 -2.12 -46.68
N GLU A 325 19.59 -2.73 -45.81
CA GLU A 325 20.92 -3.23 -46.15
C GLU A 325 20.83 -4.40 -47.14
N ASN A 326 19.89 -5.33 -46.94
CA ASN A 326 19.62 -6.43 -47.87
C ASN A 326 19.22 -5.92 -49.26
N ASP A 327 18.32 -4.92 -49.33
CA ASP A 327 17.93 -4.26 -50.58
C ASP A 327 19.09 -3.50 -51.22
N ASN A 328 20.03 -2.98 -50.44
CA ASN A 328 21.23 -2.31 -50.94
C ASN A 328 22.26 -3.31 -51.49
N LEU A 329 22.41 -4.45 -50.82
CA LEU A 329 23.25 -5.56 -51.28
C LEU A 329 22.67 -6.21 -52.54
N ARG A 330 21.34 -6.38 -52.64
CA ARG A 330 20.65 -6.81 -53.88
C ARG A 330 20.94 -5.85 -55.03
N ARG A 331 20.64 -4.56 -54.88
CA ARG A 331 20.96 -3.53 -55.89
C ARG A 331 22.44 -3.49 -56.26
N ARG A 332 23.35 -3.82 -55.33
CA ARG A 332 24.78 -3.93 -55.62
C ARG A 332 25.13 -5.20 -56.41
N ILE A 333 24.45 -6.33 -56.15
CA ILE A 333 24.57 -7.56 -56.95
C ILE A 333 24.03 -7.31 -58.37
N ASP A 334 22.84 -6.72 -58.52
CA ASP A 334 22.23 -6.40 -59.81
C ASP A 334 23.19 -5.59 -60.70
N VAL A 335 23.78 -4.52 -60.12
CA VAL A 335 24.77 -3.68 -60.79
C VAL A 335 26.08 -4.45 -61.08
N LEU A 336 26.53 -5.37 -60.22
CA LEU A 336 27.72 -6.18 -60.51
C LEU A 336 27.46 -7.21 -61.61
N GLU A 337 26.26 -7.79 -61.69
CA GLU A 337 25.87 -8.65 -62.82
C GLU A 337 25.76 -7.88 -64.13
N GLU A 338 25.23 -6.65 -64.12
CA GLU A 338 25.18 -5.79 -65.31
C GLU A 338 26.59 -5.42 -65.78
N ASN A 339 27.49 -5.04 -64.87
CA ASN A 339 28.90 -4.82 -65.18
C ASN A 339 29.60 -6.08 -65.73
N GLN A 340 29.27 -7.27 -65.21
CA GLN A 340 29.81 -8.54 -65.75
C GLN A 340 29.30 -8.81 -67.17
N LYS A 341 28.00 -8.63 -67.42
CA LYS A 341 27.38 -8.80 -68.75
C LYS A 341 27.99 -7.85 -69.78
N GLU A 342 28.27 -6.59 -69.41
CA GLU A 342 28.95 -5.63 -70.28
C GLU A 342 30.45 -5.96 -70.46
N PHE A 343 31.14 -6.42 -69.42
CA PHE A 343 32.52 -6.92 -69.55
C PHE A 343 32.60 -8.11 -70.52
N ASP A 344 31.69 -9.07 -70.39
CA ASP A 344 31.62 -10.25 -71.26
C ASP A 344 31.29 -9.84 -72.72
N ARG A 345 30.38 -8.86 -72.92
CA ARG A 345 30.08 -8.29 -74.24
C ARG A 345 31.31 -7.63 -74.87
N VAL A 346 32.00 -6.75 -74.13
CA VAL A 346 33.23 -6.09 -74.59
C VAL A 346 34.35 -7.11 -74.84
N HIS A 347 34.43 -8.18 -74.06
CA HIS A 347 35.38 -9.27 -74.28
C HIS A 347 35.06 -10.07 -75.56
N GLU A 348 33.77 -10.32 -75.86
CA GLU A 348 33.35 -10.98 -77.11
C GLU A 348 33.60 -10.08 -78.33
N GLU A 349 33.34 -8.78 -78.24
CA GLU A 349 33.65 -7.78 -79.27
C GLU A 349 35.16 -7.68 -79.52
N ASN A 350 35.98 -7.63 -78.47
CA ASN A 350 37.43 -7.65 -78.58
C ASN A 350 37.95 -8.97 -79.20
N ALA A 351 37.37 -10.12 -78.82
CA ALA A 351 37.70 -11.41 -79.44
C ALA A 351 37.38 -11.43 -80.95
N LYS A 352 36.25 -10.86 -81.37
CA LYS A 352 35.91 -10.67 -82.80
C LYS A 352 36.92 -9.77 -83.49
N HIS A 353 37.32 -8.65 -82.88
CA HIS A 353 38.33 -7.76 -83.41
C HIS A 353 39.69 -8.46 -83.58
N VAL A 354 40.16 -9.22 -82.58
CA VAL A 354 41.38 -10.05 -82.68
C VAL A 354 41.28 -11.05 -83.83
N VAL A 355 40.17 -11.76 -83.99
CA VAL A 355 39.99 -12.66 -85.15
C VAL A 355 40.13 -11.91 -86.47
N THR A 356 39.44 -10.78 -86.65
CA THR A 356 39.56 -9.97 -87.88
C THR A 356 40.97 -9.42 -88.09
N ALA A 357 41.69 -9.04 -87.04
CA ALA A 357 43.08 -8.62 -87.13
C ALA A 357 43.97 -9.76 -87.65
N THR A 358 43.84 -10.98 -87.11
CA THR A 358 44.62 -12.13 -87.62
C THR A 358 44.24 -12.53 -89.06
N GLU A 359 43.03 -12.21 -89.53
CA GLU A 359 42.68 -12.37 -90.94
C GLU A 359 43.37 -11.33 -91.82
N TYR A 360 43.43 -10.06 -91.39
CA TYR A 360 44.19 -9.04 -92.11
C TYR A 360 45.68 -9.36 -92.12
N GLU A 361 46.28 -9.78 -91.00
CA GLU A 361 47.68 -10.24 -90.92
C GLU A 361 47.97 -11.37 -91.92
N LYS A 362 47.09 -12.39 -92.01
CA LYS A 362 47.23 -13.48 -93.00
C LYS A 362 47.14 -12.97 -94.44
N ARG A 363 46.27 -11.99 -94.73
CA ARG A 363 46.16 -11.38 -96.06
C ARG A 363 47.40 -10.54 -96.39
N PHE A 364 47.92 -9.76 -95.44
CA PHE A 364 49.18 -9.03 -95.62
C PHE A 364 50.37 -9.97 -95.86
N ALA A 365 50.52 -11.03 -95.06
CA ALA A 365 51.56 -12.04 -95.27
C ALA A 365 51.44 -12.76 -96.64
N SER A 366 50.21 -12.97 -97.15
CA SER A 366 49.99 -13.44 -98.52
C SER A 366 50.49 -12.43 -99.55
N TYR A 367 50.09 -11.15 -99.44
CA TYR A 367 50.53 -10.11 -100.36
C TYR A 367 52.04 -9.84 -100.31
N GLU A 368 52.68 -9.96 -99.14
CA GLU A 368 54.15 -9.90 -99.01
C GLU A 368 54.83 -11.06 -99.76
N ASN A 369 54.30 -12.29 -99.62
CA ASN A 369 54.76 -13.44 -100.38
C ASN A 369 54.53 -13.26 -101.90
N ASP A 370 53.38 -12.73 -102.31
CA ASP A 370 53.07 -12.45 -103.73
C ASP A 370 54.02 -11.37 -104.29
N VAL A 371 54.33 -10.32 -103.53
CA VAL A 371 55.32 -9.28 -103.90
C VAL A 371 56.73 -9.87 -103.99
N LEU A 372 57.13 -10.78 -103.09
CA LEU A 372 58.41 -11.49 -103.17
C LEU A 372 58.48 -12.42 -104.39
N GLN A 373 57.39 -13.13 -104.70
CA GLN A 373 57.28 -13.98 -105.91
C GLN A 373 57.35 -13.13 -107.18
N LEU A 374 56.59 -12.04 -107.28
CA LEU A 374 56.64 -11.11 -108.41
C LEU A 374 58.01 -10.46 -108.56
N SER A 375 58.68 -10.11 -107.45
CA SER A 375 60.05 -9.58 -107.46
C SER A 375 61.05 -10.63 -107.99
N ASN A 376 60.92 -11.90 -107.59
CA ASN A 376 61.76 -12.99 -108.08
C ASN A 376 61.46 -13.36 -109.54
N GLN A 377 60.19 -13.32 -109.97
CA GLN A 377 59.80 -13.47 -111.38
C GLN A 377 60.37 -12.33 -112.23
N ARG A 378 60.29 -11.07 -111.75
CA ARG A 378 60.90 -9.91 -112.41
C ARG A 378 62.41 -10.10 -112.53
N ARG A 379 63.09 -10.52 -111.45
CA ARG A 379 64.54 -10.83 -111.46
C ARG A 379 64.88 -11.94 -112.47
N ASN A 380 64.11 -13.02 -112.53
CA ASN A 380 64.30 -14.08 -113.53
C ASN A 380 64.12 -13.57 -114.97
N LEU A 381 63.15 -12.69 -115.21
CA LEU A 381 62.91 -12.10 -116.53
C LEU A 381 63.99 -11.06 -116.90
N GLU A 382 64.48 -10.28 -115.93
CA GLU A 382 65.65 -9.38 -116.08
C GLU A 382 66.93 -10.18 -116.43
N GLU A 383 67.11 -11.35 -115.79
CA GLU A 383 68.23 -12.26 -115.98
C GLU A 383 68.16 -12.99 -117.33
N GLU A 384 66.97 -13.45 -117.75
CA GLU A 384 66.77 -14.03 -119.09
C GLU A 384 66.89 -12.98 -120.20
N LEU A 385 66.31 -11.80 -120.03
CA LEU A 385 66.42 -10.70 -120.99
C LEU A 385 67.89 -10.22 -121.12
N ARG A 386 68.68 -10.32 -120.04
CA ARG A 386 70.13 -10.16 -120.10
C ARG A 386 70.81 -11.31 -120.86
N ASN A 387 70.49 -12.57 -120.61
CA ASN A 387 71.03 -13.71 -121.36
C ASN A 387 70.78 -13.55 -122.87
N GLN A 388 69.58 -13.10 -123.26
CA GLN A 388 69.24 -12.81 -124.65
C GLN A 388 70.03 -11.63 -125.22
N TYR A 389 70.28 -10.56 -124.46
CA TYR A 389 71.19 -9.49 -124.90
C TYR A 389 72.64 -9.97 -125.05
N ASP A 390 73.15 -10.78 -124.12
CA ASP A 390 74.50 -11.32 -124.18
C ASP A 390 74.66 -12.31 -125.37
N GLU A 391 73.62 -13.11 -125.69
CA GLU A 391 73.58 -13.96 -126.88
C GLU A 391 73.46 -13.14 -128.18
N VAL A 392 72.62 -12.10 -128.23
CA VAL A 392 72.56 -11.17 -129.37
C VAL A 392 73.91 -10.48 -129.58
N ALA A 393 74.59 -10.04 -128.52
CA ALA A 393 75.93 -9.47 -128.58
C ALA A 393 76.97 -10.50 -129.08
N ARG A 394 76.85 -11.77 -128.66
CA ARG A 394 77.70 -12.87 -129.16
C ARG A 394 77.46 -13.15 -130.65
N LEU A 395 76.21 -13.15 -131.10
CA LEU A 395 75.83 -13.32 -132.50
C LEU A 395 76.26 -12.13 -133.36
N GLN A 396 76.14 -10.89 -132.86
CA GLN A 396 76.66 -9.69 -133.52
C GLN A 396 78.20 -9.68 -133.58
N SER A 397 78.89 -10.11 -132.52
CA SER A 397 80.35 -10.24 -132.51
C SER A 397 80.82 -11.29 -133.53
N ARG A 398 80.11 -12.42 -133.61
CA ARG A 398 80.32 -13.41 -134.68
C ARG A 398 80.01 -12.82 -136.06
N GLN A 399 78.90 -12.10 -136.23
CA GLN A 399 78.56 -11.46 -137.50
C GLN A 399 79.69 -10.50 -137.93
N GLN A 400 80.18 -9.63 -137.05
CA GLN A 400 81.29 -8.72 -137.35
C GLN A 400 82.60 -9.46 -137.67
N HIS A 401 82.84 -10.62 -137.05
CA HIS A 401 83.98 -11.48 -137.39
C HIS A 401 83.81 -12.09 -138.80
N ASP A 402 82.64 -12.66 -139.07
CA ASP A 402 82.33 -13.32 -140.34
C ASP A 402 82.25 -12.28 -141.49
N GLU A 403 81.80 -11.05 -141.22
CA GLU A 403 81.87 -9.88 -142.12
C GLU A 403 83.33 -9.49 -142.44
N ARG A 404 84.19 -9.29 -141.42
CA ARG A 404 85.64 -8.99 -141.64
C ARG A 404 86.37 -10.11 -142.37
N PHE A 405 85.95 -11.36 -142.16
CA PHE A 405 86.46 -12.51 -142.91
C PHE A 405 86.01 -12.49 -144.37
N ILE A 406 84.75 -12.13 -144.65
CA ILE A 406 84.22 -11.90 -146.00
C ILE A 406 84.94 -10.72 -146.68
N GLU A 407 85.17 -9.59 -145.98
CA GLU A 407 85.98 -8.47 -146.49
C GLU A 407 87.39 -8.93 -146.86
N THR A 408 88.04 -9.73 -146.00
CA THR A 408 89.36 -10.31 -146.26
C THR A 408 89.37 -11.22 -147.50
N LEU A 409 88.34 -12.06 -147.68
CA LEU A 409 88.19 -12.90 -148.88
C LEU A 409 87.91 -12.06 -150.14
N GLN A 410 87.11 -11.00 -150.04
CA GLN A 410 86.85 -10.08 -151.15
C GLN A 410 88.11 -9.32 -151.56
N GLU A 411 88.97 -8.95 -150.61
CA GLU A 411 90.24 -8.28 -150.89
C GLU A 411 91.29 -9.26 -151.46
N GLN A 412 91.28 -10.54 -151.04
CA GLN A 412 92.04 -11.60 -151.72
C GLN A 412 91.57 -11.83 -153.18
N ILE A 413 90.26 -11.71 -153.45
CA ILE A 413 89.70 -11.79 -154.80
C ILE A 413 90.06 -10.53 -155.63
N ARG A 414 90.17 -9.35 -155.01
CA ARG A 414 90.59 -8.10 -155.69
C ARG A 414 92.08 -8.05 -156.03
N THR A 415 92.93 -8.74 -155.28
CA THR A 415 94.39 -8.62 -155.38
C THR A 415 95.06 -9.61 -156.34
N ASN A 416 94.31 -10.53 -156.97
CA ASN A 416 94.85 -11.49 -157.94
C ASN A 416 94.00 -11.55 -159.23
N THR A 417 94.64 -11.66 -160.40
CA THR A 417 94.04 -11.17 -161.66
C THR A 417 93.42 -12.24 -162.58
N ALA A 418 92.27 -11.87 -163.18
CA ALA A 418 91.74 -12.28 -164.48
C ALA A 418 91.79 -13.78 -164.89
N GLY A 419 90.68 -14.50 -164.69
CA GLY A 419 90.41 -15.81 -165.31
C GLY A 419 88.96 -16.29 -165.11
N PRO A 420 88.24 -16.83 -166.13
CA PRO A 420 86.84 -17.25 -166.04
C PRO A 420 86.66 -18.80 -166.14
N PRO A 421 85.41 -19.30 -166.24
CA PRO A 421 84.41 -19.55 -165.18
C PRO A 421 84.38 -21.06 -164.77
N PRO A 422 83.56 -21.51 -163.79
CA PRO A 422 82.21 -22.00 -164.15
C PRO A 422 81.15 -21.96 -163.01
N SER A 423 79.93 -22.44 -163.31
CA SER A 423 78.94 -22.95 -162.33
C SER A 423 79.19 -24.47 -162.07
N PRO A 424 78.42 -25.23 -161.23
CA PRO A 424 77.21 -24.90 -160.48
C PRO A 424 77.14 -25.55 -159.06
N SER A 425 75.91 -25.78 -158.57
CA SER A 425 75.45 -26.87 -157.68
C SER A 425 75.42 -26.66 -156.15
N SER A 426 74.26 -27.07 -155.60
CA SER A 426 73.92 -27.23 -154.19
C SER A 426 73.70 -28.72 -153.91
N PRO A 427 73.90 -29.18 -152.66
CA PRO A 427 73.02 -30.16 -152.02
C PRO A 427 72.03 -29.42 -151.08
N ARG A 428 70.74 -29.71 -150.97
CA ARG A 428 69.89 -30.89 -151.29
C ARG A 428 69.94 -32.03 -150.26
N ALA A 429 69.03 -31.91 -149.27
CA ALA A 429 68.29 -33.01 -148.64
C ALA A 429 69.11 -33.99 -147.75
N ALA A 430 68.54 -34.97 -147.03
CA ALA A 430 67.15 -35.45 -147.02
C ALA A 430 66.77 -36.16 -145.70
N ARG A 431 65.44 -36.21 -145.42
CA ARG A 431 64.74 -37.17 -144.52
C ARG A 431 65.10 -37.07 -143.02
N SER A 432 64.27 -37.51 -142.08
CA SER A 432 62.95 -38.18 -142.09
C SER A 432 62.04 -37.45 -141.08
N GLY A 433 60.71 -37.51 -141.06
CA GLY A 433 59.67 -38.25 -141.80
C GLY A 433 58.36 -38.12 -140.99
N PRO A 434 57.15 -38.16 -141.61
CA PRO A 434 55.90 -37.86 -140.92
C PRO A 434 55.27 -39.08 -140.22
N LEU A 435 54.02 -38.92 -139.76
CA LEU A 435 53.15 -39.84 -139.00
C LEU A 435 53.43 -39.83 -137.48
N SER A 436 52.45 -39.96 -136.58
CA SER A 436 51.00 -40.19 -136.76
C SER A 436 50.17 -39.12 -136.03
N LEU A 437 49.02 -38.72 -136.59
CA LEU A 437 48.02 -37.89 -135.89
C LEU A 437 46.80 -38.70 -135.39
N GLU A 438 46.76 -40.00 -135.69
CA GLU A 438 45.67 -40.91 -135.29
C GLU A 438 45.86 -41.39 -133.84
N GLU A 439 47.11 -41.54 -133.40
CA GLU A 439 47.49 -42.15 -132.13
C GLU A 439 47.37 -41.19 -130.92
N GLU A 440 47.12 -39.90 -131.19
CA GLU A 440 46.78 -38.89 -130.18
C GLU A 440 45.25 -38.78 -129.97
N LEU A 441 44.43 -39.44 -130.82
CA LEU A 441 42.96 -39.43 -130.71
C LEU A 441 42.39 -40.60 -129.87
N GLU A 442 43.07 -41.75 -129.78
CA GLU A 442 42.60 -42.88 -128.94
C GLU A 442 42.86 -42.68 -127.44
N GLN A 443 43.56 -41.61 -127.02
CA GLN A 443 43.63 -41.22 -125.60
C GLN A 443 42.41 -40.43 -125.11
N SER A 444 41.34 -40.34 -125.91
CA SER A 444 40.10 -39.64 -125.56
C SER A 444 39.12 -40.45 -124.70
N ASP A 445 39.35 -41.76 -124.51
CA ASP A 445 38.42 -42.69 -123.86
C ASP A 445 38.92 -43.24 -122.50
N ASN A 446 39.07 -42.35 -121.50
CA ASN A 446 38.60 -42.58 -120.13
C ASN A 446 38.71 -41.34 -119.22
N ALA A 447 37.88 -41.29 -118.18
CA ALA A 447 37.85 -40.24 -117.14
C ALA A 447 37.32 -38.84 -117.55
N GLY A 448 36.25 -38.78 -118.34
CA GLY A 448 35.34 -37.64 -118.26
C GLY A 448 34.76 -37.52 -116.84
N PRO A 449 35.00 -36.43 -116.09
CA PRO A 449 34.51 -36.32 -114.72
C PRO A 449 32.98 -36.25 -114.70
N ASN A 450 32.36 -36.68 -113.61
CA ASN A 450 30.89 -36.85 -113.55
C ASN A 450 30.18 -35.49 -113.40
N TYR A 451 30.15 -34.70 -114.47
CA TYR A 451 29.56 -33.37 -114.53
C TYR A 451 28.08 -33.35 -114.13
N ALA A 452 27.36 -34.48 -114.19
CA ALA A 452 25.98 -34.60 -113.71
C ALA A 452 25.90 -34.61 -112.17
N LEU A 453 26.72 -35.43 -111.50
CA LEU A 453 26.84 -35.39 -110.04
C LEU A 453 27.46 -34.08 -109.56
N GLU A 454 28.47 -33.55 -110.28
CA GLU A 454 29.09 -32.27 -109.94
C GLU A 454 28.09 -31.12 -110.06
N ASN A 455 27.29 -31.06 -111.15
CA ASN A 455 26.18 -30.09 -111.26
C ASN A 455 25.11 -30.31 -110.19
N SER A 456 24.79 -31.55 -109.82
CA SER A 456 23.78 -31.82 -108.78
C SER A 456 24.26 -31.37 -107.41
N ARG A 457 25.55 -31.62 -107.09
CA ARG A 457 26.24 -31.14 -105.89
C ARG A 457 26.28 -29.62 -105.87
N LEU A 458 26.83 -28.99 -106.90
CA LEU A 458 26.94 -27.52 -106.99
C LEU A 458 25.57 -26.84 -106.96
N LYS A 459 24.52 -27.43 -107.53
CA LYS A 459 23.14 -26.92 -107.40
C LYS A 459 22.61 -27.05 -105.97
N ALA A 460 22.84 -28.16 -105.28
CA ALA A 460 22.48 -28.31 -103.87
C ALA A 460 23.28 -27.34 -102.97
N GLU A 461 24.56 -27.15 -103.25
CA GLU A 461 25.45 -26.24 -102.54
C GLU A 461 25.04 -24.76 -102.75
N ILE A 462 24.70 -24.36 -103.97
CA ILE A 462 24.11 -23.05 -104.28
C ILE A 462 22.72 -22.87 -103.63
N GLN A 463 21.91 -23.93 -103.55
CA GLN A 463 20.61 -23.91 -102.86
C GLN A 463 20.81 -23.64 -101.36
N VAL A 464 21.72 -24.37 -100.71
CA VAL A 464 22.06 -24.23 -99.29
C VAL A 464 22.71 -22.88 -99.00
N LEU A 465 23.64 -22.39 -99.83
CA LEU A 465 24.26 -21.07 -99.64
C LEU A 465 23.24 -19.92 -99.80
N LYS A 466 22.22 -20.07 -100.66
CA LYS A 466 21.09 -19.13 -100.75
C LYS A 466 20.19 -19.17 -99.50
N SER A 467 19.89 -20.35 -98.96
CA SER A 467 18.96 -20.48 -97.82
C SER A 467 19.62 -20.24 -96.46
N SER A 468 20.86 -20.69 -96.25
CA SER A 468 21.42 -20.94 -94.92
C SER A 468 22.12 -19.76 -94.25
N ASN A 469 22.43 -18.68 -94.96
CA ASN A 469 22.95 -17.47 -94.32
C ASN A 469 22.66 -16.17 -95.08
N ALA A 470 22.69 -16.20 -96.42
CA ALA A 470 22.43 -15.01 -97.25
C ALA A 470 20.97 -14.52 -97.24
N GLY A 471 20.01 -15.36 -96.86
CA GLY A 471 18.60 -15.00 -96.70
C GLY A 471 18.31 -14.24 -95.40
N ALA A 472 18.71 -14.82 -94.26
CA ALA A 472 18.45 -14.25 -92.93
C ALA A 472 19.20 -12.93 -92.71
N THR A 473 20.51 -12.90 -92.98
CA THR A 473 21.32 -11.67 -92.86
C THR A 473 20.81 -10.54 -93.77
N LYS A 474 20.33 -10.85 -94.97
CA LYS A 474 19.73 -9.86 -95.88
C LYS A 474 18.33 -9.41 -95.44
N ALA A 475 17.64 -10.18 -94.60
CA ALA A 475 16.39 -9.77 -93.97
C ALA A 475 16.66 -8.87 -92.75
N THR A 476 17.59 -9.24 -91.87
CA THR A 476 17.97 -8.39 -90.72
C THR A 476 18.59 -7.08 -91.19
N LEU A 477 19.55 -7.10 -92.13
CA LEU A 477 20.13 -5.88 -92.72
C LEU A 477 19.10 -4.99 -93.45
N ARG A 478 17.95 -5.54 -93.87
CA ARG A 478 16.84 -4.73 -94.41
C ARG A 478 16.00 -4.10 -93.32
N ILE A 479 15.67 -4.85 -92.27
CA ILE A 479 14.94 -4.35 -91.10
C ILE A 479 15.78 -3.27 -90.39
N GLU A 480 17.07 -3.53 -90.18
CA GLU A 480 18.06 -2.58 -89.64
C GLU A 480 18.21 -1.35 -90.55
N LEU A 481 18.25 -1.52 -91.87
CA LEU A 481 18.26 -0.37 -92.79
C LEU A 481 16.97 0.44 -92.71
N GLU A 482 15.79 -0.19 -92.64
CA GLU A 482 14.51 0.49 -92.47
C GLU A 482 14.36 1.15 -91.09
N ASP A 483 14.91 0.56 -90.02
CA ASP A 483 14.98 1.14 -88.68
C ASP A 483 15.93 2.33 -88.66
N VAL A 484 17.12 2.20 -89.23
CA VAL A 484 18.10 3.29 -89.37
C VAL A 484 17.55 4.40 -90.27
N GLU A 485 16.84 4.10 -91.36
CA GLU A 485 16.18 5.12 -92.19
C GLU A 485 15.02 5.80 -91.45
N ARG A 486 14.25 5.08 -90.63
CA ARG A 486 13.21 5.68 -89.77
C ARG A 486 13.81 6.55 -88.66
N ILE A 487 14.94 6.16 -88.07
CA ILE A 487 15.68 6.96 -87.09
C ILE A 487 16.32 8.19 -87.76
N ARG A 488 16.98 8.00 -88.91
CA ARG A 488 17.61 9.08 -89.69
C ARG A 488 16.56 10.09 -90.15
N LYS A 489 15.41 9.62 -90.66
CA LYS A 489 14.28 10.49 -91.02
C LYS A 489 13.72 11.24 -89.80
N ARG A 490 13.55 10.59 -88.64
CA ARG A 490 13.16 11.28 -87.40
C ARG A 490 14.18 12.33 -86.96
N LEU A 491 15.48 12.08 -87.17
CA LEU A 491 16.55 13.04 -86.88
C LEU A 491 16.59 14.19 -87.91
N GLU A 492 16.37 13.91 -89.19
CA GLU A 492 16.20 14.91 -90.26
C GLU A 492 14.96 15.79 -90.01
N GLU A 493 13.85 15.19 -89.57
CA GLU A 493 12.62 15.88 -89.18
C GLU A 493 12.85 16.72 -87.92
N ASN A 494 13.44 16.16 -86.86
CA ASN A 494 13.81 16.92 -85.65
C ASN A 494 14.79 18.07 -85.94
N LEU A 495 15.74 17.88 -86.87
CA LEU A 495 16.70 18.91 -87.26
C LEU A 495 16.07 19.97 -88.17
N ARG A 496 15.12 19.60 -89.05
CA ARG A 496 14.26 20.55 -89.75
C ARG A 496 13.41 21.33 -88.75
N ASP A 497 12.73 20.67 -87.82
CA ASP A 497 11.95 21.30 -86.75
C ASP A 497 12.80 22.27 -85.92
N LEU A 498 14.03 21.89 -85.57
CA LEU A 498 14.95 22.72 -84.79
C LEU A 498 15.49 23.90 -85.60
N THR A 499 15.81 23.72 -86.89
CA THR A 499 16.25 24.81 -87.78
C THR A 499 15.11 25.72 -88.21
N GLU A 500 13.88 25.21 -88.31
CA GLU A 500 12.66 26.01 -88.49
C GLU A 500 12.35 26.81 -87.22
N LYS A 501 12.38 26.20 -86.03
CA LYS A 501 12.23 26.93 -84.76
C LYS A 501 13.35 27.94 -84.55
N HIS A 502 14.58 27.64 -84.98
CA HIS A 502 15.70 28.58 -84.92
C HIS A 502 15.54 29.74 -85.92
N THR A 503 15.14 29.47 -87.17
CA THR A 503 14.94 30.53 -88.17
C THR A 503 13.69 31.36 -87.89
N ILE A 504 12.58 30.77 -87.44
CA ILE A 504 11.41 31.49 -86.92
C ILE A 504 11.80 32.32 -85.69
N GLY A 505 12.54 31.74 -84.73
CA GLY A 505 13.02 32.46 -83.54
C GLY A 505 13.97 33.62 -83.90
N GLN A 506 14.84 33.44 -84.89
CA GLN A 506 15.75 34.47 -85.38
C GLN A 506 15.04 35.50 -86.26
N MET A 507 13.99 35.14 -86.99
CA MET A 507 13.09 36.08 -87.67
C MET A 507 12.24 36.87 -86.66
N GLN A 508 11.78 36.26 -85.57
CA GLN A 508 11.10 36.95 -84.46
C GLN A 508 12.06 37.90 -83.74
N LEU A 509 13.29 37.47 -83.45
CA LEU A 509 14.34 38.31 -82.87
C LEU A 509 14.72 39.47 -83.79
N ASN A 510 14.92 39.22 -85.10
CA ASN A 510 15.18 40.27 -86.08
C ASN A 510 13.98 41.20 -86.30
N ALA A 511 12.74 40.69 -86.20
CA ALA A 511 11.53 41.52 -86.25
C ALA A 511 11.33 42.34 -84.97
N MET A 512 11.71 41.81 -83.80
CA MET A 512 11.75 42.57 -82.55
C MET A 512 12.79 43.68 -82.63
N ILE A 513 14.04 43.35 -83.01
CA ILE A 513 15.14 44.33 -83.18
C ILE A 513 14.78 45.39 -84.24
N GLY A 514 14.25 44.97 -85.39
CA GLY A 514 13.87 45.86 -86.50
C GLY A 514 12.66 46.75 -86.21
N ASN A 515 11.72 46.29 -85.37
CA ASN A 515 10.55 47.08 -84.95
C ASN A 515 10.74 47.78 -83.60
N SER A 516 11.90 47.62 -82.92
CA SER A 516 12.23 48.32 -81.68
C SER A 516 13.12 49.53 -81.93
N SER A 517 12.60 50.73 -81.67
CA SER A 517 13.44 51.90 -81.44
C SER A 517 14.34 51.67 -80.21
N GLY A 518 15.59 52.12 -80.27
CA GLY A 518 16.69 51.62 -79.41
C GLY A 518 16.46 51.65 -77.90
N GLU A 519 15.63 52.56 -77.39
CA GLU A 519 15.28 52.63 -75.95
C GLU A 519 14.55 51.36 -75.46
N LYS A 520 13.73 50.71 -76.30
CA LYS A 520 13.05 49.46 -75.95
C LYS A 520 13.99 48.26 -75.90
N LEU A 521 15.12 48.32 -76.62
CA LEU A 521 16.14 47.27 -76.58
C LEU A 521 16.80 47.20 -75.20
N VAL A 522 17.03 48.36 -74.55
CA VAL A 522 17.58 48.44 -73.19
C VAL A 522 16.61 47.83 -72.18
N GLN A 523 15.32 48.16 -72.24
CA GLN A 523 14.31 47.55 -71.38
C GLN A 523 14.17 46.03 -71.58
N ALA A 524 14.34 45.53 -72.82
CA ALA A 524 14.35 44.09 -73.07
C ALA A 524 15.56 43.39 -72.41
N ILE A 525 16.73 44.03 -72.44
CA ILE A 525 17.96 43.51 -71.79
C ILE A 525 17.80 43.50 -70.26
N ASP A 526 17.28 44.58 -69.65
CA ASP A 526 16.95 44.61 -68.21
C ASP A 526 15.91 43.55 -67.81
N CYS A 527 14.90 43.31 -68.66
CA CYS A 527 13.92 42.25 -68.40
C CYS A 527 14.53 40.86 -68.48
N VAL A 528 15.43 40.60 -69.44
CA VAL A 528 16.15 39.31 -69.54
C VAL A 528 17.11 39.11 -68.36
N MET A 529 17.78 40.16 -67.90
CA MET A 529 18.64 40.12 -66.70
C MET A 529 17.83 39.86 -65.40
N ASN A 530 16.54 40.19 -65.38
CA ASN A 530 15.63 39.85 -64.27
C ASN A 530 15.15 38.38 -64.30
N PHE A 531 15.26 37.65 -65.41
CA PHE A 531 14.90 36.22 -65.50
C PHE A 531 16.06 35.28 -65.09
N GLY A 532 16.77 35.68 -64.02
CA GLY A 532 17.90 34.93 -63.46
C GLY A 532 19.21 35.16 -64.21
N SER A 533 20.31 34.69 -63.62
CA SER A 533 21.64 34.83 -64.22
C SER A 533 21.76 33.98 -65.48
N LEU A 534 21.94 34.62 -66.63
CA LEU A 534 22.27 33.95 -67.89
C LEU A 534 23.68 33.31 -67.75
N GLN A 535 23.73 32.01 -67.43
CA GLN A 535 24.97 31.27 -67.20
C GLN A 535 25.72 31.02 -68.52
N ILE A 536 26.48 32.03 -68.96
CA ILE A 536 27.53 31.85 -69.95
C ILE A 536 28.64 31.02 -69.29
N LEU A 537 29.02 29.89 -69.88
CA LEU A 537 30.10 29.03 -69.38
C LEU A 537 31.47 29.69 -69.58
N THR A 538 31.84 30.57 -68.65
CA THR A 538 33.19 31.13 -68.50
C THR A 538 33.92 30.50 -67.33
N ASP A 539 35.25 30.65 -67.27
CA ASP A 539 36.07 30.17 -66.14
C ASP A 539 35.61 30.72 -64.78
N ASP A 540 35.21 32.01 -64.76
CA ASP A 540 34.62 32.64 -63.57
C ASP A 540 33.30 31.99 -63.13
N PHE A 541 32.52 31.34 -64.00
CA PHE A 541 31.33 30.60 -63.56
C PHE A 541 31.71 29.39 -62.70
N TYR A 542 32.61 28.53 -63.18
CA TYR A 542 33.09 27.36 -62.43
C TYR A 542 33.81 27.77 -61.14
N ARG A 543 34.58 28.87 -61.19
CA ARG A 543 35.25 29.44 -60.02
C ARG A 543 34.26 29.95 -58.97
N ASN A 544 33.22 30.67 -59.38
CA ASN A 544 32.19 31.16 -58.46
C ASN A 544 31.34 30.01 -57.90
N GLU A 545 31.00 28.99 -58.70
CA GLU A 545 30.28 27.80 -58.23
C GLU A 545 31.10 27.01 -57.20
N ALA A 546 32.41 26.84 -57.41
CA ALA A 546 33.31 26.23 -56.42
C ALA A 546 33.40 27.05 -55.12
N VAL A 547 33.44 28.39 -55.20
CA VAL A 547 33.43 29.28 -54.03
C VAL A 547 32.07 29.25 -53.32
N MET A 548 30.95 29.16 -54.04
CA MET A 548 29.61 29.04 -53.45
C MET A 548 29.38 27.68 -52.80
N SER A 549 29.84 26.60 -53.43
CA SER A 549 29.81 25.24 -52.88
C SER A 549 30.65 25.12 -51.60
N THR A 550 31.90 25.58 -51.62
CA THR A 550 32.75 25.58 -50.41
C THR A 550 32.22 26.49 -49.31
N ARG A 551 31.64 27.65 -49.65
CA ARG A 551 30.94 28.52 -48.68
C ARG A 551 29.69 27.87 -48.10
N LYS A 552 28.91 27.14 -48.91
CA LYS A 552 27.75 26.38 -48.47
C LYS A 552 28.16 25.30 -47.47
N LEU A 553 29.14 24.46 -47.83
CA LEU A 553 29.68 23.41 -46.94
C LEU A 553 30.25 24.00 -45.63
N TYR A 554 30.91 25.16 -45.68
CA TYR A 554 31.38 25.86 -44.49
C TYR A 554 30.22 26.34 -43.59
N LEU A 555 29.14 26.86 -44.18
CA LEU A 555 27.95 27.28 -43.42
C LEU A 555 27.20 26.08 -42.82
N GLU A 556 27.07 24.99 -43.56
CA GLU A 556 26.46 23.72 -43.10
C GLU A 556 27.29 23.13 -41.94
N ALA A 557 28.60 22.97 -42.10
CA ALA A 557 29.49 22.50 -41.05
C ALA A 557 29.50 23.42 -39.81
N ASN A 558 29.35 24.74 -39.98
CA ASN A 558 29.25 25.68 -38.85
C ASN A 558 27.87 25.65 -38.16
N GLN A 559 26.79 25.32 -38.88
CA GLN A 559 25.47 25.04 -38.29
C GLN A 559 25.50 23.73 -37.49
N GLU A 560 26.06 22.65 -38.05
CA GLU A 560 26.27 21.38 -37.35
C GLU A 560 27.11 21.58 -36.09
N LEU A 561 28.27 22.25 -36.19
CA LEU A 561 29.15 22.58 -35.07
C LEU A 561 28.44 23.42 -34.00
N THR A 562 27.51 24.30 -34.40
CA THR A 562 26.68 25.07 -33.46
C THR A 562 25.65 24.18 -32.77
N SER A 563 24.98 23.28 -33.49
CA SER A 563 24.01 22.34 -32.92
C SER A 563 24.64 21.30 -31.98
N ILE A 564 25.87 20.85 -32.30
CA ILE A 564 26.68 19.99 -31.43
C ILE A 564 27.09 20.76 -30.16
N LYS A 565 27.47 22.04 -30.28
CA LYS A 565 27.76 22.89 -29.11
C LYS A 565 26.55 23.12 -28.21
N SER A 566 25.36 23.37 -28.76
CA SER A 566 24.15 23.52 -27.95
C SER A 566 23.78 22.21 -27.25
N ARG A 567 23.89 21.07 -27.95
CA ARG A 567 23.62 19.75 -27.37
C ARG A 567 24.65 19.35 -26.31
N LEU A 568 25.92 19.75 -26.46
CA LEU A 568 26.95 19.57 -25.44
C LEU A 568 26.63 20.40 -24.19
N ALA A 569 26.24 21.67 -24.37
CA ALA A 569 25.84 22.53 -23.25
C ALA A 569 24.59 22.01 -22.52
N GLU A 570 23.63 21.45 -23.26
CA GLU A 570 22.43 20.80 -22.73
C GLU A 570 22.80 19.55 -21.90
N ILE A 571 23.58 18.62 -22.45
CA ILE A 571 24.07 17.43 -21.73
C ILE A 571 24.91 17.81 -20.50
N GLN A 572 25.72 18.87 -20.57
CA GLN A 572 26.51 19.34 -19.43
C GLN A 572 25.64 20.04 -18.37
N ALA A 573 24.53 20.68 -18.75
CA ALA A 573 23.53 21.17 -17.81
C ALA A 573 22.79 20.02 -17.13
N GLU A 574 22.36 19.00 -17.88
CA GLU A 574 21.76 17.77 -17.34
C GLU A 574 22.69 17.06 -16.36
N LEU A 575 23.97 16.88 -16.72
CA LEU A 575 25.00 16.32 -15.83
C LEU A 575 25.07 17.11 -14.52
N SER A 576 25.12 18.45 -14.59
CA SER A 576 25.16 19.30 -13.40
C SER A 576 23.88 19.28 -12.56
N SER A 577 22.74 18.89 -13.14
CA SER A 577 21.49 18.61 -12.40
C SER A 577 21.58 17.25 -11.72
N ARG A 578 21.98 16.21 -12.46
CA ARG A 578 22.18 14.85 -11.94
C ARG A 578 23.18 14.82 -10.79
N ASP A 579 24.28 15.57 -10.86
CA ASP A 579 25.25 15.68 -9.77
C ASP A 579 24.65 16.32 -8.51
N ARG A 580 23.76 17.32 -8.65
CA ARG A 580 23.04 17.92 -7.51
C ARG A 580 21.99 16.97 -6.95
N GLU A 581 21.24 16.28 -7.81
CA GLU A 581 20.27 15.24 -7.43
C GLU A 581 20.96 14.09 -6.68
N LEU A 582 22.16 13.68 -7.12
CA LEU A 582 23.00 12.65 -6.49
C LEU A 582 23.59 13.12 -5.15
N LEU A 583 24.04 14.39 -5.07
CA LEU A 583 24.48 14.99 -3.80
C LEU A 583 23.33 15.13 -2.79
N ALA A 584 22.13 15.50 -3.23
CA ALA A 584 20.93 15.54 -2.38
C ALA A 584 20.58 14.14 -1.87
N ALA A 585 20.46 13.14 -2.76
CA ALA A 585 20.17 11.76 -2.38
C ALA A 585 21.24 11.15 -1.43
N LYS A 586 22.51 11.57 -1.55
CA LYS A 586 23.58 11.20 -0.60
C LYS A 586 23.42 11.88 0.77
N ALA A 587 22.99 13.13 0.81
CA ALA A 587 22.71 13.84 2.05
C ALA A 587 21.47 13.26 2.76
N ASP A 588 20.41 12.96 2.01
CA ASP A 588 19.20 12.32 2.52
C ASP A 588 19.51 10.92 3.07
N LEU A 589 20.32 10.11 2.37
CA LEU A 589 20.74 8.79 2.86
C LEU A 589 21.60 8.89 4.13
N ALA A 590 22.57 9.80 4.17
CA ALA A 590 23.38 10.03 5.37
C ALA A 590 22.56 10.58 6.55
N ALA A 591 21.49 11.32 6.29
CA ALA A 591 20.54 11.75 7.32
C ALA A 591 19.71 10.56 7.84
N ILE A 592 19.23 9.67 6.97
CA ILE A 592 18.53 8.44 7.36
C ILE A 592 19.43 7.53 8.19
N ASP A 593 20.68 7.27 7.75
CA ASP A 593 21.66 6.50 8.51
C ASP A 593 21.87 7.08 9.94
N GLN A 594 21.89 8.41 10.05
CA GLN A 594 22.04 9.11 11.33
C GLN A 594 20.77 9.09 12.19
N GLU A 595 19.58 9.15 11.59
CA GLU A 595 18.29 8.99 12.29
C GLU A 595 18.09 7.55 12.79
N GLU A 596 18.43 6.54 12.00
CA GLU A 596 18.43 5.13 12.42
C GLU A 596 19.42 4.88 13.55
N MET A 597 20.64 5.44 13.47
CA MET A 597 21.62 5.35 14.57
C MET A 597 21.12 6.00 15.87
N VAL A 598 20.48 7.18 15.79
CA VAL A 598 19.90 7.84 16.98
C VAL A 598 18.73 7.02 17.54
N ALA A 599 17.86 6.48 16.69
CA ALA A 599 16.76 5.61 17.13
C ALA A 599 17.27 4.32 17.80
N LEU A 600 18.36 3.73 17.31
CA LEU A 600 19.02 2.58 17.94
C LEU A 600 19.70 2.95 19.27
N GLU A 601 20.30 4.13 19.40
CA GLU A 601 20.82 4.61 20.67
C GLU A 601 19.71 4.85 21.70
N ASP A 602 18.58 5.45 21.33
CA ASP A 602 17.44 5.66 22.23
C ASP A 602 16.73 4.36 22.58
N LEU A 603 16.64 3.40 21.65
CA LEU A 603 16.19 2.04 21.94
C LEU A 603 17.15 1.32 22.89
N LYS A 604 18.46 1.55 22.78
CA LYS A 604 19.45 1.03 23.73
C LYS A 604 19.31 1.67 25.12
N ARG A 605 19.21 3.00 25.20
CA ARG A 605 18.99 3.76 26.45
C ARG A 605 17.72 3.30 27.17
N THR A 606 16.61 3.15 26.44
CA THR A 606 15.34 2.69 27.01
C THR A 606 15.40 1.22 27.46
N ASN A 607 16.02 0.33 26.69
CA ASN A 607 16.28 -1.05 27.14
C ASN A 607 17.19 -1.12 28.38
N GLU A 608 18.17 -0.23 28.51
CA GLU A 608 19.06 -0.13 29.68
C GLU A 608 18.31 0.38 30.93
N ILE A 609 17.42 1.36 30.77
CA ILE A 609 16.50 1.84 31.82
C ILE A 609 15.52 0.72 32.25
N ILE A 610 14.92 0.00 31.30
CA ILE A 610 14.03 -1.13 31.59
C ILE A 610 14.80 -2.27 32.30
N THR A 611 16.01 -2.58 31.84
CA THR A 611 16.87 -3.61 32.44
C THR A 611 17.32 -3.24 33.86
N THR A 612 17.59 -1.96 34.13
CA THR A 612 17.91 -1.48 35.48
C THR A 612 16.69 -1.43 36.39
N SER A 613 15.51 -1.06 35.89
CA SER A 613 14.25 -1.21 36.64
C SER A 613 14.02 -2.66 37.05
N PHE A 614 14.03 -3.61 36.11
CA PHE A 614 13.80 -5.02 36.42
C PHE A 614 14.86 -5.62 37.36
N LYS A 615 16.11 -5.14 37.33
CA LYS A 615 17.13 -5.51 38.34
C LYS A 615 16.75 -5.02 39.74
N ASN A 616 16.34 -3.75 39.86
CA ASN A 616 15.90 -3.17 41.13
C ASN A 616 14.63 -3.87 41.65
N ASP A 617 13.66 -4.15 40.76
CA ASP A 617 12.42 -4.86 41.10
C ASP A 617 12.72 -6.29 41.59
N LEU A 618 13.67 -7.00 40.96
CA LEU A 618 14.15 -8.31 41.42
C LEU A 618 14.88 -8.23 42.76
N GLU A 619 15.68 -7.20 43.02
CA GLU A 619 16.37 -7.00 44.31
C GLU A 619 15.38 -6.65 45.44
N ILE A 620 14.35 -5.85 45.15
CA ILE A 620 13.22 -5.57 46.05
C ILE A 620 12.43 -6.86 46.32
N LEU A 621 12.21 -7.71 45.31
CA LEU A 621 11.49 -8.97 45.49
C LEU A 621 12.31 -10.01 46.28
N GLN A 622 13.63 -10.08 46.04
CA GLN A 622 14.55 -10.92 46.80
C GLN A 622 14.70 -10.47 48.25
N SER A 623 14.77 -9.17 48.52
CA SER A 623 14.83 -8.64 49.90
C SER A 623 13.51 -8.88 50.64
N LYS A 624 12.35 -8.69 49.99
CA LYS A 624 11.04 -9.11 50.52
C LYS A 624 10.99 -10.61 50.81
N HIS A 625 11.46 -11.47 49.91
CA HIS A 625 11.52 -12.91 50.14
C HIS A 625 12.43 -13.27 51.32
N LYS A 626 13.60 -12.63 51.44
CA LYS A 626 14.53 -12.82 52.58
C LYS A 626 13.86 -12.43 53.90
N ALA A 627 13.20 -11.27 53.96
CA ALA A 627 12.46 -10.82 55.13
C ALA A 627 11.34 -11.81 55.51
N LEU A 628 10.50 -12.21 54.55
CA LEU A 628 9.44 -13.19 54.79
C LEU A 628 9.97 -14.56 55.24
N THR A 629 11.18 -14.93 54.79
CA THR A 629 11.87 -16.16 55.21
C THR A 629 12.40 -16.02 56.64
N THR A 630 12.98 -14.88 57.02
CA THR A 630 13.43 -14.63 58.40
C THR A 630 12.26 -14.51 59.38
N ASP A 631 11.13 -13.95 58.96
CA ASP A 631 9.93 -13.85 59.79
C ASP A 631 9.30 -15.23 60.01
N HIS A 632 9.26 -16.06 58.95
CA HIS A 632 8.82 -17.45 59.06
C HIS A 632 9.76 -18.30 59.93
N GLU A 633 11.07 -18.10 59.88
CA GLU A 633 12.01 -18.78 60.76
C GLU A 633 11.89 -18.32 62.22
N GLN A 634 11.64 -17.02 62.46
CA GLN A 634 11.31 -16.49 63.78
C GLN A 634 9.99 -17.09 64.33
N GLN A 635 8.97 -17.25 63.49
CA GLN A 635 7.73 -17.94 63.87
C GLN A 635 7.99 -19.40 64.25
N LYS A 636 8.88 -20.12 63.55
CA LYS A 636 9.30 -21.47 63.96
C LYS A 636 10.03 -21.46 65.30
N THR A 637 10.97 -20.56 65.54
CA THR A 637 11.69 -20.52 66.82
C THR A 637 10.75 -20.17 67.98
N GLN A 638 9.86 -19.19 67.81
CA GLN A 638 8.81 -18.86 68.78
C GLN A 638 7.88 -20.06 69.06
N LEU A 639 7.50 -20.83 68.04
CA LEU A 639 6.71 -22.05 68.21
C LEU A 639 7.49 -23.15 68.95
N ILE A 640 8.78 -23.33 68.64
CA ILE A 640 9.66 -24.28 69.34
C ILE A 640 9.82 -23.88 70.81
N ASP A 641 10.09 -22.61 71.10
CA ASP A 641 10.23 -22.08 72.47
C ASP A 641 8.90 -22.20 73.25
N ALA A 642 7.76 -21.95 72.61
CA ALA A 642 6.44 -22.15 73.21
C ALA A 642 6.16 -23.63 73.51
N LEU A 643 6.58 -24.55 72.63
CA LEU A 643 6.45 -26.00 72.86
C LEU A 643 7.41 -26.51 73.96
N LEU A 644 8.63 -25.99 74.03
CA LEU A 644 9.60 -26.29 75.09
C LEU A 644 9.13 -25.71 76.45
N SER A 645 8.57 -24.50 76.45
CA SER A 645 7.95 -23.89 77.63
C SER A 645 6.76 -24.74 78.11
N LYS A 646 5.87 -25.16 77.20
CA LYS A 646 4.75 -26.07 77.51
C LYS A 646 5.22 -27.41 78.08
N ASP A 647 6.22 -28.04 77.48
CA ASP A 647 6.78 -29.31 77.98
C ASP A 647 7.43 -29.14 79.37
N LYS A 648 8.07 -28.00 79.63
CA LYS A 648 8.57 -27.63 80.95
C LYS A 648 7.42 -27.47 81.96
N SER A 649 6.39 -26.69 81.65
CA SER A 649 5.22 -26.54 82.52
C SER A 649 4.48 -27.85 82.76
N MET A 650 4.43 -28.76 81.77
CA MET A 650 3.89 -30.11 81.97
C MET A 650 4.76 -30.96 82.91
N LYS A 651 6.10 -30.86 82.83
CA LYS A 651 7.01 -31.53 83.78
C LYS A 651 6.92 -30.94 85.18
N ASP A 652 6.81 -29.63 85.30
CA ASP A 652 6.63 -28.95 86.59
C ASP A 652 5.29 -29.37 87.23
N LEU A 653 4.18 -29.37 86.48
CA LEU A 653 2.88 -29.90 86.91
C LEU A 653 2.92 -31.39 87.28
N ALA A 654 3.63 -32.22 86.51
CA ALA A 654 3.80 -33.64 86.82
C ALA A 654 4.57 -33.83 88.14
N SER A 655 5.66 -33.08 88.35
CA SER A 655 6.44 -33.13 89.59
C SER A 655 5.66 -32.58 90.79
N PHE A 656 4.77 -31.61 90.58
CA PHE A 656 3.88 -31.08 91.61
C PHE A 656 2.83 -32.13 92.01
N LYS A 657 2.25 -32.82 91.03
CA LYS A 657 1.31 -33.94 91.25
C LYS A 657 1.98 -35.14 91.94
N GLU A 658 3.23 -35.43 91.62
CA GLU A 658 4.03 -36.49 92.29
C GLU A 658 4.39 -36.12 93.74
N ARG A 659 4.53 -34.83 94.05
CA ARG A 659 4.71 -34.31 95.42
C ARG A 659 3.42 -34.18 96.23
N THR A 660 2.25 -34.23 95.60
CA THR A 660 0.93 -34.02 96.23
C THR A 660 0.07 -35.28 96.17
N GLY A 661 0.51 -36.32 96.89
CA GLY A 661 -0.22 -37.58 97.01
C GLY A 661 -1.60 -37.43 97.65
N THR A 662 -2.65 -37.59 96.83
CA THR A 662 -4.04 -37.90 97.23
C THR A 662 -4.60 -37.11 98.44
N ASN A 663 -4.84 -35.80 98.24
CA ASN A 663 -5.98 -35.02 98.78
C ASN A 663 -5.72 -33.53 98.50
N GLY A 664 -6.52 -32.87 97.64
CA GLY A 664 -6.30 -31.44 97.34
C GLY A 664 -7.01 -30.87 96.12
N ASP A 665 -8.28 -31.21 95.89
CA ASP A 665 -9.01 -30.82 94.68
C ASP A 665 -9.13 -29.29 94.50
N ASP A 666 -9.24 -28.53 95.60
CA ASP A 666 -9.29 -27.06 95.57
C ASP A 666 -8.01 -26.42 95.02
N ALA A 667 -6.84 -27.01 95.33
CA ALA A 667 -5.56 -26.55 94.80
C ALA A 667 -5.42 -26.89 93.31
N TYR A 668 -5.95 -28.04 92.89
CA TYR A 668 -5.95 -28.45 91.49
C TYR A 668 -6.85 -27.54 90.64
N GLN A 669 -8.05 -27.20 91.12
CA GLN A 669 -8.94 -26.26 90.42
C GLN A 669 -8.34 -24.85 90.31
N LYS A 670 -7.67 -24.35 91.36
CA LYS A 670 -7.02 -23.03 91.28
C LYS A 670 -5.91 -23.00 90.23
N ALA A 671 -4.98 -23.96 90.28
CA ALA A 671 -3.90 -24.08 89.30
C ALA A 671 -4.44 -24.29 87.87
N GLN A 672 -5.54 -25.04 87.71
CA GLN A 672 -6.20 -25.21 86.43
C GLN A 672 -6.85 -23.91 85.93
N SER A 673 -7.43 -23.10 86.80
CA SER A 673 -7.99 -21.79 86.42
C SER A 673 -6.90 -20.79 86.01
N GLU A 674 -5.77 -20.75 86.72
CA GLU A 674 -4.63 -19.89 86.39
C GLU A 674 -3.99 -20.31 85.05
N ALA A 675 -3.82 -21.62 84.82
CA ALA A 675 -3.34 -22.16 83.54
C ALA A 675 -4.31 -21.93 82.36
N ILE A 676 -5.63 -21.94 82.58
CA ILE A 676 -6.62 -21.60 81.54
C ILE A 676 -6.54 -20.10 81.20
N ILE A 677 -6.39 -19.22 82.18
CA ILE A 677 -6.23 -17.77 81.96
C ILE A 677 -4.91 -17.48 81.22
N GLU A 678 -3.83 -18.16 81.57
CA GLU A 678 -2.54 -18.03 80.88
C GLU A 678 -2.60 -18.58 79.44
N GLU A 679 -3.28 -19.70 79.21
CA GLU A 679 -3.53 -20.21 77.85
C GLU A 679 -4.42 -19.27 77.03
N GLU A 680 -5.48 -18.68 77.61
CA GLU A 680 -6.35 -17.73 76.92
C GLU A 680 -5.60 -16.43 76.56
N ASN A 681 -4.74 -15.94 77.45
CA ASN A 681 -3.90 -14.77 77.18
C ASN A 681 -2.83 -15.07 76.12
N ALA A 682 -2.20 -16.25 76.13
CA ALA A 682 -1.28 -16.68 75.08
C ALA A 682 -2.00 -16.83 73.71
N ARG A 683 -3.22 -17.36 73.69
CA ARG A 683 -4.08 -17.43 72.49
C ARG A 683 -4.45 -16.04 71.98
N LYS A 684 -4.77 -15.07 72.85
CA LYS A 684 -5.04 -13.68 72.48
C LYS A 684 -3.81 -12.99 71.86
N ALA A 685 -2.62 -13.17 72.46
CA ALA A 685 -1.37 -12.63 71.91
C ALA A 685 -1.08 -13.17 70.49
N LEU A 686 -1.26 -14.48 70.27
CA LEU A 686 -1.13 -15.09 68.93
C LEU A 686 -2.20 -14.56 67.95
N GLN A 687 -3.41 -14.25 68.43
CA GLN A 687 -4.48 -13.71 67.60
C GLN A 687 -4.25 -12.24 67.18
N GLU A 688 -3.54 -11.44 67.98
CA GLU A 688 -3.12 -10.09 67.57
C GLU A 688 -2.01 -10.14 66.51
N VAL A 689 -0.99 -11.00 66.68
CA VAL A 689 0.07 -11.19 65.67
C VAL A 689 -0.53 -11.63 64.32
N SER A 690 -1.57 -12.45 64.34
CA SER A 690 -2.28 -12.91 63.13
C SER A 690 -3.09 -11.81 62.40
N LYS A 691 -3.25 -10.60 62.95
CA LYS A 691 -4.02 -9.52 62.31
C LYS A 691 -3.19 -8.58 61.43
N VAL A 692 -1.87 -8.68 61.42
CA VAL A 692 -0.98 -7.81 60.62
C VAL A 692 -0.72 -8.40 59.22
N ILE A 693 -1.79 -8.72 58.49
CA ILE A 693 -1.74 -9.07 57.06
C ILE A 693 -2.86 -8.28 56.34
N PRO A 694 -2.53 -7.25 55.53
CA PRO A 694 -3.53 -6.60 54.70
C PRO A 694 -4.01 -7.54 53.59
N PRO A 695 -5.28 -7.45 53.15
CA PRO A 695 -5.81 -8.30 52.09
C PRO A 695 -5.13 -7.99 50.73
N PRO A 696 -5.10 -8.95 49.79
CA PRO A 696 -4.52 -8.72 48.47
C PRO A 696 -5.39 -7.76 47.65
N GLU A 697 -4.88 -6.54 47.40
CA GLU A 697 -5.54 -5.60 46.50
C GLU A 697 -5.56 -6.14 45.06
N SER A 698 -6.77 -6.36 44.52
CA SER A 698 -6.97 -6.58 43.10
C SER A 698 -6.59 -5.33 42.29
N PRO A 699 -5.93 -5.46 41.12
CA PRO A 699 -5.35 -4.33 40.41
C PRO A 699 -6.41 -3.34 39.88
N SER A 700 -6.46 -2.16 40.48
CA SER A 700 -7.23 -1.00 40.01
C SER A 700 -6.28 0.00 39.31
N PRO A 701 -6.71 0.76 38.28
CA PRO A 701 -5.79 1.25 37.26
C PRO A 701 -4.90 2.40 37.70
N ALA A 702 -3.62 2.34 37.30
CA ALA A 702 -2.63 3.37 37.53
C ALA A 702 -3.11 4.74 37.00
N LYS A 703 -3.05 5.77 37.85
CA LYS A 703 -3.41 7.15 37.47
C LYS A 703 -2.50 7.63 36.33
N LYS A 704 -3.12 8.09 35.25
CA LYS A 704 -2.43 8.44 33.99
C LYS A 704 -1.42 9.57 34.18
N GLY A 705 -0.14 9.27 34.08
CA GLY A 705 0.90 10.26 33.81
C GLY A 705 0.69 10.88 32.42
N ARG A 706 0.10 12.08 32.35
CA ARG A 706 0.01 12.86 31.10
C ARG A 706 1.41 13.29 30.68
N GLY A 707 2.06 12.56 29.78
CA GLY A 707 3.38 13.00 29.31
C GLY A 707 4.14 12.20 28.24
N PHE A 708 3.68 11.04 27.76
CA PHE A 708 4.55 10.17 26.94
C PHE A 708 3.94 9.50 25.68
N LEU A 709 2.83 10.02 25.15
CA LEU A 709 2.24 9.53 23.89
C LEU A 709 1.87 10.69 22.95
N LYS A 710 2.84 11.12 22.14
CA LYS A 710 2.61 12.07 21.03
C LYS A 710 3.48 11.85 19.77
N THR A 711 4.33 10.82 19.76
CA THR A 711 5.29 10.51 18.69
C THR A 711 5.03 9.19 17.96
N LEU A 712 4.07 8.38 18.42
CA LEU A 712 3.68 7.12 17.76
C LEU A 712 2.47 7.33 16.83
N SER A 713 2.69 8.04 15.71
CA SER A 713 1.69 8.22 14.65
C SER A 713 2.28 8.28 13.23
N ARG A 714 3.53 7.81 13.08
CA ARG A 714 4.16 7.47 11.80
C ARG A 714 5.04 6.23 12.01
N LEU A 715 4.58 5.08 11.53
CA LEU A 715 5.39 3.94 11.09
C LEU A 715 4.42 2.86 10.57
N SER A 716 4.19 2.87 9.25
CA SER A 716 3.39 1.86 8.57
C SER A 716 4.21 0.57 8.45
N PHE A 717 3.89 -0.43 9.27
CA PHE A 717 4.55 -1.74 9.21
C PHE A 717 4.22 -2.47 7.90
N LEU A 718 5.22 -2.64 7.04
CA LEU A 718 5.23 -3.64 5.98
C LEU A 718 5.96 -4.90 6.48
N PRO A 719 5.46 -6.11 6.20
CA PRO A 719 6.11 -7.34 6.65
C PRO A 719 7.40 -7.61 5.86
N TYR A 720 8.51 -7.72 6.59
CA TYR A 720 9.83 -8.05 6.05
C TYR A 720 9.96 -9.56 5.82
N THR A 721 10.20 -9.99 4.58
CA THR A 721 10.46 -11.41 4.23
C THR A 721 11.95 -11.74 4.31
N PRO A 722 12.38 -12.81 5.01
CA PRO A 722 13.79 -13.19 5.09
C PRO A 722 14.40 -13.56 3.73
N ARG A 723 15.57 -13.00 3.43
CA ARG A 723 16.33 -13.23 2.19
C ARG A 723 17.25 -14.45 2.34
N ALA A 724 16.91 -15.56 1.69
CA ALA A 724 17.74 -16.77 1.69
C ALA A 724 19.08 -16.57 0.96
N GLN A 725 20.11 -17.32 1.38
CA GLN A 725 21.43 -17.35 0.72
C GLN A 725 21.43 -18.33 -0.47
N PRO A 726 22.29 -18.11 -1.50
CA PRO A 726 22.32 -18.94 -2.69
C PRO A 726 23.10 -20.25 -2.48
N THR A 727 22.47 -21.39 -2.77
CA THR A 727 23.13 -22.68 -2.92
C THR A 727 23.57 -22.93 -4.37
N ARG A 728 24.59 -23.77 -4.53
CA ARG A 728 25.24 -24.13 -5.81
C ARG A 728 24.40 -25.17 -6.58
N PRO A 729 24.26 -25.06 -7.91
CA PRO A 729 23.56 -26.07 -8.71
C PRO A 729 24.42 -27.30 -9.04
N GLU A 730 23.77 -28.47 -9.11
CA GLU A 730 24.20 -29.65 -9.87
C GLU A 730 23.02 -30.19 -10.71
N PRO A 731 23.25 -31.01 -11.76
CA PRO A 731 22.28 -31.21 -12.83
C PRO A 731 21.51 -32.55 -12.81
N ALA A 732 20.19 -32.46 -12.90
CA ALA A 732 19.23 -33.53 -13.24
C ALA A 732 17.88 -32.86 -13.60
N SER A 733 16.98 -33.41 -14.43
CA SER A 733 17.01 -34.55 -15.37
C SER A 733 15.85 -34.39 -16.38
N GLU A 734 15.77 -35.25 -17.39
CA GLU A 734 14.67 -35.26 -18.37
C GLU A 734 13.30 -35.63 -17.74
N PRO A 735 12.16 -35.08 -18.25
CA PRO A 735 10.82 -35.48 -17.82
C PRO A 735 10.10 -36.39 -18.82
N ALA A 736 9.51 -37.47 -18.33
CA ALA A 736 8.54 -38.34 -19.04
C ALA A 736 7.75 -39.19 -18.01
N PRO A 737 6.57 -39.74 -18.35
CA PRO A 737 5.41 -39.09 -18.98
C PRO A 737 4.10 -39.39 -18.19
N GLU A 738 2.94 -39.41 -18.87
CA GLU A 738 1.62 -39.93 -18.41
C GLU A 738 0.79 -39.09 -17.40
N PRO A 739 -0.55 -39.28 -17.30
CA PRO A 739 -1.43 -40.20 -18.06
C PRO A 739 -2.54 -39.52 -18.90
N GLU A 740 -3.29 -40.33 -19.65
CA GLU A 740 -4.39 -39.96 -20.57
C GLU A 740 -5.78 -39.86 -19.91
N LEU A 741 -6.76 -39.27 -20.62
CA LEU A 741 -8.19 -39.61 -20.50
C LEU A 741 -8.96 -39.42 -21.83
N GLU A 742 -9.13 -40.53 -22.54
CA GLU A 742 -10.26 -41.01 -23.37
C GLU A 742 -11.05 -40.13 -24.38
N SER A 743 -11.28 -40.74 -25.57
CA SER A 743 -12.37 -40.51 -26.56
C SER A 743 -12.30 -39.25 -27.47
N ASP A 744 -12.74 -39.28 -28.74
CA ASP A 744 -13.50 -40.32 -29.47
C ASP A 744 -13.17 -40.42 -30.99
N GLN A 745 -13.49 -41.58 -31.58
CA GLN A 745 -13.57 -42.02 -33.00
C GLN A 745 -13.21 -41.08 -34.19
N ALA A 746 -12.37 -41.56 -35.15
CA ALA A 746 -12.78 -41.84 -36.56
C ALA A 746 -11.64 -42.31 -37.54
N THR A 747 -11.69 -43.61 -37.88
CA THR A 747 -11.38 -44.36 -39.15
C THR A 747 -10.57 -43.76 -40.34
N LEU A 748 -9.84 -44.67 -41.02
CA LEU A 748 -9.15 -44.59 -42.35
C LEU A 748 -7.77 -43.90 -42.36
N GLY A 749 -6.69 -44.49 -42.91
CA GLY A 749 -6.52 -45.82 -43.51
C GLY A 749 -5.03 -46.15 -43.79
N SER A 750 -4.71 -47.39 -44.16
CA SER A 750 -3.34 -47.90 -44.38
C SER A 750 -3.22 -48.54 -45.79
N PRO A 751 -2.08 -49.14 -46.18
CA PRO A 751 -0.79 -48.50 -46.49
C PRO A 751 -0.30 -48.92 -47.91
N GLU A 752 0.92 -48.56 -48.32
CA GLU A 752 1.60 -49.30 -49.41
C GLU A 752 3.13 -49.39 -49.20
N ASN A 753 3.78 -50.37 -49.84
CA ASN A 753 5.12 -50.87 -49.52
C ASN A 753 6.14 -50.60 -50.64
N LEU A 754 7.44 -50.67 -50.30
CA LEU A 754 8.58 -51.19 -51.09
C LEU A 754 9.85 -50.99 -50.23
N GLU A 755 10.36 -52.00 -49.50
CA GLU A 755 11.15 -53.17 -49.92
C GLU A 755 12.53 -52.88 -50.56
N ARG A 756 13.60 -53.30 -49.84
CA ARG A 756 14.86 -53.90 -50.35
C ARG A 756 15.86 -53.00 -51.13
N GLU A 757 17.17 -53.28 -51.20
CA GLU A 757 18.03 -54.30 -50.55
C GLU A 757 19.51 -53.86 -50.46
N ASN A 758 20.29 -54.56 -49.62
CA ASN A 758 21.73 -54.89 -49.66
C ASN A 758 22.75 -54.10 -50.51
N GLY A 759 23.97 -53.96 -49.97
CA GLY A 759 25.20 -54.00 -50.78
C GLY A 759 26.37 -53.15 -50.25
N ALA A 760 27.48 -53.79 -49.90
CA ALA A 760 28.71 -53.12 -49.49
C ALA A 760 29.89 -53.46 -50.43
N VAL A 761 30.81 -52.50 -50.60
CA VAL A 761 32.29 -52.62 -50.79
C VAL A 761 32.80 -51.24 -51.26
N GLY A 762 33.97 -50.81 -50.77
CA GLY A 762 34.66 -49.60 -51.23
C GLY A 762 36.14 -49.86 -51.49
N ILE A 763 36.92 -48.85 -51.92
CA ILE A 763 38.41 -48.90 -51.87
C ILE A 763 39.06 -47.50 -51.95
N THR A 764 40.21 -47.42 -51.26
CA THR A 764 41.13 -46.33 -50.87
C THR A 764 41.59 -45.24 -51.87
N ARG A 765 42.01 -44.06 -51.32
CA ARG A 765 43.36 -43.40 -51.48
C ARG A 765 43.49 -42.15 -50.57
N THR A 766 44.22 -42.17 -49.43
CA THR A 766 45.64 -41.76 -49.20
C THR A 766 45.99 -40.28 -49.51
N ILE A 767 46.14 -39.34 -48.54
CA ILE A 767 47.32 -39.06 -47.64
C ILE A 767 48.59 -38.57 -48.41
N PRO A 768 49.38 -37.52 -48.02
CA PRO A 768 49.59 -36.91 -46.68
C PRO A 768 49.67 -35.35 -46.52
N ARG A 769 49.83 -35.01 -45.22
CA ARG A 769 50.15 -33.79 -44.43
C ARG A 769 51.58 -33.17 -44.62
N PRO A 770 51.97 -32.04 -43.95
CA PRO A 770 52.35 -31.92 -42.51
C PRO A 770 51.67 -30.71 -41.78
N GLN A 771 51.91 -30.23 -40.54
CA GLN A 771 52.85 -30.45 -39.39
C GLN A 771 52.02 -30.31 -38.03
N ARG A 772 52.39 -30.05 -36.74
CA ARG A 772 53.54 -29.68 -35.84
C ARG A 772 54.08 -28.23 -35.87
N LEU A 773 54.45 -27.49 -34.80
CA LEU A 773 54.55 -27.54 -33.30
C LEU A 773 54.17 -26.12 -32.73
N SER A 774 53.82 -25.74 -31.48
CA SER A 774 53.59 -26.29 -30.11
C SER A 774 54.79 -26.56 -29.13
N PHE A 775 54.96 -25.81 -28.01
CA PHE A 775 55.50 -26.29 -26.69
C PHE A 775 55.29 -25.36 -25.44
N HIS A 776 55.61 -25.86 -24.22
CA HIS A 776 55.33 -25.31 -22.85
C HIS A 776 56.46 -24.42 -22.23
N PRO A 777 56.27 -23.83 -21.01
CA PRO A 777 56.88 -24.43 -19.79
C PRO A 777 56.16 -24.20 -18.41
N TYR A 778 56.60 -24.92 -17.36
CA TYR A 778 56.59 -24.58 -15.90
C TYR A 778 58.10 -24.32 -15.50
N THR A 779 58.56 -23.76 -14.36
CA THR A 779 58.26 -23.98 -12.92
C THR A 779 58.82 -22.87 -11.97
N SER A 780 58.07 -22.56 -10.89
CA SER A 780 58.46 -22.37 -9.47
C SER A 780 59.49 -21.34 -8.91
N SER A 781 59.06 -20.71 -7.79
CA SER A 781 59.79 -20.29 -6.56
C SER A 781 60.57 -18.96 -6.45
N ALA A 782 60.16 -18.13 -5.47
CA ALA A 782 60.99 -17.46 -4.43
C ALA A 782 60.08 -16.68 -3.44
N GLN A 783 60.57 -16.29 -2.26
CA GLN A 783 59.82 -15.56 -1.22
C GLN A 783 60.40 -14.15 -0.92
N ALA A 784 59.50 -13.26 -0.50
CA ALA A 784 59.66 -12.15 0.47
C ALA A 784 60.97 -11.34 0.57
N THR A 785 60.86 -10.02 0.43
CA THR A 785 61.12 -9.03 1.52
C THR A 785 60.60 -7.64 1.11
N GLY A 786 60.60 -6.65 2.01
CA GLY A 786 59.97 -5.34 1.80
C GLY A 786 60.91 -4.13 1.84
N ARG A 787 60.28 -2.93 1.96
CA ARG A 787 60.80 -1.55 1.82
C ARG A 787 60.72 -0.98 0.39
N GLY A 788 60.26 0.28 0.29
CA GLY A 788 60.40 1.14 -0.88
C GLY A 788 61.74 1.91 -0.85
N PRO A 789 61.88 3.10 -1.48
CA PRO A 789 60.82 4.07 -1.81
C PRO A 789 60.57 4.30 -3.31
N THR A 790 59.61 5.18 -3.61
CA THR A 790 59.37 5.78 -4.94
C THR A 790 60.38 6.88 -5.28
N PRO A 791 60.86 6.94 -6.53
CA PRO A 791 61.18 8.17 -7.24
C PRO A 791 60.19 8.42 -8.41
N GLU A 792 60.24 9.61 -9.00
CA GLU A 792 59.38 10.06 -10.11
C GLU A 792 59.82 9.52 -11.49
N PRO A 793 58.93 9.46 -12.49
CA PRO A 793 59.28 9.35 -13.91
C PRO A 793 59.42 10.73 -14.58
N ASP A 794 60.40 10.85 -15.49
CA ASP A 794 60.93 12.12 -16.03
C ASP A 794 59.96 13.02 -16.82
N GLN A 795 60.19 14.33 -16.71
CA GLN A 795 59.49 15.39 -17.47
C GLN A 795 59.75 15.38 -19.00
N ALA A 796 60.75 14.61 -19.46
CA ALA A 796 61.28 14.65 -20.84
C ALA A 796 60.29 14.25 -21.96
N SER A 797 59.12 13.69 -21.62
CA SER A 797 58.10 13.26 -22.60
C SER A 797 57.15 14.39 -23.04
N LEU A 798 57.10 15.53 -22.34
CA LEU A 798 56.14 16.61 -22.65
C LEU A 798 56.70 17.65 -23.66
N GLU A 799 57.96 18.08 -23.54
CA GLU A 799 58.56 19.07 -24.46
C GLU A 799 58.56 18.60 -25.92
N ASN A 800 58.72 17.30 -26.17
CA ASN A 800 58.74 16.73 -27.52
C ASN A 800 57.38 16.84 -28.24
N LEU A 801 56.26 16.86 -27.51
CA LEU A 801 54.93 17.09 -28.12
C LEU A 801 54.74 18.57 -28.48
N GLU A 802 55.18 19.48 -27.60
CA GLU A 802 54.99 20.92 -27.79
C GLU A 802 55.84 21.48 -28.94
N LEU A 803 57.11 21.04 -29.06
CA LEU A 803 57.98 21.37 -30.20
C LEU A 803 57.41 20.90 -31.55
N THR A 804 56.66 19.79 -31.57
CA THR A 804 56.05 19.28 -32.80
C THR A 804 54.87 20.16 -33.24
N LEU A 805 54.01 20.57 -32.31
CA LEU A 805 52.85 21.43 -32.59
C LEU A 805 53.22 22.87 -32.95
N GLN A 806 54.36 23.39 -32.49
CA GLN A 806 54.84 24.71 -32.91
C GLN A 806 55.33 24.73 -34.37
N ARG A 807 55.76 23.58 -34.92
CA ARG A 807 56.41 23.52 -36.24
C ARG A 807 55.44 23.70 -37.43
N GLU A 808 54.21 23.20 -37.31
CA GLU A 808 53.22 23.28 -38.41
C GLU A 808 52.62 24.69 -38.58
N ARG A 809 52.60 25.52 -37.53
CA ARG A 809 52.06 26.89 -37.60
C ARG A 809 52.92 27.89 -38.39
N SER A 810 54.10 27.49 -38.85
CA SER A 810 55.11 28.40 -39.42
C SER A 810 55.16 28.44 -40.97
N ILE A 811 54.37 27.61 -41.67
CA ILE A 811 54.59 27.34 -43.11
C ILE A 811 53.77 28.24 -44.07
N PHE A 812 52.71 28.90 -43.59
CA PHE A 812 51.92 29.85 -44.40
C PHE A 812 51.87 31.25 -43.76
N GLY A 813 52.88 32.08 -44.05
CA GLY A 813 52.96 33.46 -43.56
C GLY A 813 53.62 34.42 -44.55
N GLY A 814 52.94 35.55 -44.84
CA GLY A 814 53.37 36.63 -45.74
C GLY A 814 52.44 36.81 -46.95
N VAL A 815 52.20 37.99 -47.53
CA VAL A 815 52.72 39.38 -47.35
C VAL A 815 51.67 40.34 -48.02
N PRO A 816 51.53 41.67 -47.75
CA PRO A 816 51.90 42.57 -46.64
C PRO A 816 50.64 43.20 -45.96
N ALA A 817 50.75 44.39 -45.34
CA ALA A 817 49.66 45.12 -44.64
C ALA A 817 49.71 46.66 -44.82
N ILE A 818 48.80 47.37 -44.12
CA ILE A 818 48.73 48.84 -43.82
C ILE A 818 47.97 49.71 -44.87
N PRO A 819 47.16 50.75 -44.49
CA PRO A 819 46.74 51.23 -43.16
C PRO A 819 45.20 51.23 -42.91
N ARG A 820 44.79 51.58 -41.67
CA ARG A 820 43.46 52.15 -41.33
C ARG A 820 43.61 53.42 -40.48
N PRO A 821 42.79 54.46 -40.66
CA PRO A 821 42.66 55.58 -39.72
C PRO A 821 41.74 55.26 -38.53
N LEU A 822 41.76 56.15 -37.53
CA LEU A 822 41.08 56.04 -36.23
C LEU A 822 39.69 56.71 -36.22
N ILE A 823 38.83 56.39 -35.24
CA ILE A 823 38.11 57.36 -34.39
C ILE A 823 37.45 56.71 -33.15
N SER A 824 37.50 57.46 -32.05
CA SER A 824 36.99 57.27 -30.68
C SER A 824 35.53 56.80 -30.53
N PRO A 825 35.17 56.21 -29.37
CA PRO A 825 34.46 57.01 -28.34
C PRO A 825 35.20 57.09 -26.98
N ARG A 826 34.66 57.91 -26.06
CA ARG A 826 35.32 58.45 -24.84
C ARG A 826 34.64 57.97 -23.53
N THR A 827 35.22 58.31 -22.38
CA THR A 827 35.00 57.66 -21.06
C THR A 827 34.37 58.56 -19.96
N ILE A 828 33.73 57.91 -18.96
CA ILE A 828 33.63 58.34 -17.52
C ILE A 828 32.67 59.55 -17.22
N PRO A 829 32.05 59.76 -16.01
CA PRO A 829 32.16 59.09 -14.69
C PRO A 829 30.83 58.61 -14.00
N LEU A 830 30.96 58.07 -12.77
CA LEU A 830 29.96 57.93 -11.68
C LEU A 830 30.07 59.14 -10.68
N PRO A 831 29.53 59.20 -9.43
CA PRO A 831 28.52 58.37 -8.70
C PRO A 831 27.40 59.19 -7.98
N ALA A 832 26.39 58.51 -7.39
CA ALA A 832 25.75 58.88 -6.10
C ALA A 832 24.73 57.82 -5.59
N SER A 833 24.59 57.73 -4.27
CA SER A 833 23.53 57.01 -3.51
C SER A 833 22.91 58.03 -2.50
N PRO A 834 21.91 57.73 -1.62
CA PRO A 834 21.20 56.47 -1.34
C PRO A 834 19.65 56.67 -1.15
N ILE A 835 19.03 55.88 -0.24
CA ILE A 835 17.71 56.03 0.43
C ILE A 835 16.52 55.24 -0.15
N ARG A 836 16.01 54.30 0.67
CA ARG A 836 14.62 53.79 0.65
C ARG A 836 13.77 54.59 1.67
N PRO A 837 12.48 54.81 1.42
CA PRO A 837 11.44 54.81 2.44
C PRO A 837 10.69 53.46 2.49
N ARG A 838 9.86 53.28 3.53
CA ARG A 838 9.15 52.04 3.87
C ARG A 838 7.70 52.40 4.26
N PHE A 839 6.72 51.89 3.52
CA PHE A 839 5.31 51.83 3.90
C PHE A 839 4.84 50.42 3.48
N GLU A 840 4.43 49.53 4.39
CA GLU A 840 3.22 49.58 5.23
C GLU A 840 1.93 49.53 4.39
N ARG A 841 1.24 48.38 4.52
CA ARG A 841 -0.20 48.23 4.25
C ARG A 841 -0.81 47.58 5.48
N THR A 842 -1.64 48.33 6.17
CA THR A 842 -2.50 47.86 7.27
C THR A 842 -3.80 47.26 6.74
N ASP A 843 -4.49 46.50 7.58
CA ASP A 843 -5.79 45.91 7.30
C ASP A 843 -6.87 46.94 6.97
N LEU A 844 -7.89 46.52 6.21
CA LEU A 844 -9.28 46.61 6.70
C LEU A 844 -10.27 45.74 5.90
N LYS A 845 -11.38 45.41 6.57
CA LYS A 845 -12.46 44.52 6.12
C LYS A 845 -13.57 45.33 5.44
N ARG A 846 -14.23 44.77 4.41
CA ARG A 846 -15.69 44.49 4.41
C ARG A 846 -16.22 43.84 3.13
N CYS A 847 -17.43 43.29 3.26
CA CYS A 847 -18.20 42.54 2.28
C CYS A 847 -18.73 43.38 1.11
N THR A 848 -19.00 42.75 -0.03
CA THR A 848 -20.39 42.68 -0.60
C THR A 848 -20.52 41.63 -1.72
N LYS A 849 -21.61 40.85 -1.68
CA LYS A 849 -22.30 40.28 -2.86
C LYS A 849 -23.24 41.40 -3.39
N PRO A 850 -23.68 41.46 -4.68
CA PRO A 850 -24.52 40.38 -5.26
C PRO A 850 -24.51 40.21 -6.81
N ARG A 851 -25.14 39.11 -7.28
CA ARG A 851 -25.67 38.85 -8.65
C ARG A 851 -24.63 38.87 -9.81
N GLY A 852 -24.87 38.23 -10.96
CA GLY A 852 -26.00 37.37 -11.38
C GLY A 852 -26.59 37.79 -12.73
N LEU A 853 -26.21 37.06 -13.77
CA LEU A 853 -26.65 36.95 -15.18
C LEU A 853 -25.73 35.81 -15.73
N ASP A 854 -26.15 34.72 -16.38
CA ASP A 854 -27.18 34.44 -17.40
C ASP A 854 -26.82 34.95 -18.82
N ASP A 855 -27.16 34.13 -19.83
CA ASP A 855 -27.07 34.33 -21.29
C ASP A 855 -25.69 34.40 -21.98
N ASN A 856 -24.98 33.26 -22.07
CA ASN A 856 -24.72 32.51 -23.34
C ASN A 856 -23.91 31.22 -23.08
#